data_AF-A0A2Z3HD75-F1
#
_entry.id   AF-A0A2Z3HD75-F1
#
_cell.length_a   1.000
_cell.length_b   1.000
_cell.length_c   1.000
_cell.angle_alpha   90.00
_cell.angle_beta   90.00
_cell.angle_gamma   90.00
#
_symmetry.space_group_name_H-M   'P 1'
#
loop_
_entity.id
_entity.type
_entity.pdbx_description
1 polymer ?
#
loop_
_entity_poly.entity_id
_entity_poly.type
_entity_poly.pdbx_seq_one_letter_code
_entity_poly.pdbx_strand_id
1 'polypeptide(L)'
;MSSEVKPDPGFQPFVPASEAPREFTLSAVAAGTGLGLIFAASSLYLVLKVGMTVSASIPVAVLAITVFRALSKAFKIRQATVLENNIVQTAGSAGESIAFGVGVSMPALLLLGFGMDLGRVMVVSILGGLLGILVMIPLRRAFIVKMHFQPGKKDQGETLLYPEGTACAQVLISGEKGGTTGKTVFIGFGLAFLHKFLTEGMNLFVATAKVPVAFINKAAVFSTEMASELLGVGYIIGLRTAAMMMGGAVLGYLVILPIIYFVGENNPNAIPPGVKPIKDMSLSQIRNAYLLYIGAGCVASAGIISMLKTLPLIVRSFRSSLSSVSVGAGGDVPRTDRDMPMSWVLGGTVVLVALLALFLASEVSVVTALLGALLVVLFGFLFVTVSARLTGEIGSSSNPISGMTTATLMITCLIFLALGMTSPIDRVLALSVAAVVCIASSNGGTVAQSLKTGYLVGGTPRYMQYAIMAGAFVSALVIGGTLIFLLNKPGTVYSSKPENVPPLTLAPAELARLSQTEMYEGKTYKIMDARNGELIKAADGYKPREEVLKYKPGRYLVEPDTGTVAILKDDTIMGQLKTRDDGTPVERKFDAPKTRVLGIVINGVLSKDLNWTMVAIGAMIAVMLELCGVSALAFAVGLYVPIQFSVTIFIGGVVRWAVDKKYAAEAARDIAAAGDDPAKKAQAEVEAIRKAETSPGVLLASGYIAGGSIAGVLIAFLAFSDTLPRDLSAFQYRSAPIGAELPLEDAAAAVAGRELPDGSEEARKKLAGEIVALNEDDLPPQWVKVPAGTKLKIAPGEKGEEYTAPSDTTLGAVAKEKLGRTWKAAQLLELNKGALKVPEKLPAQAEVFVPQPQWATLIPFGLLVALLAAVGLGLLLRSAPEQAEQAA
;
A
#
# COMPACT_ATOMS: atom_id res chain seq x y z
N MET A 1 -45.22 -9.06 -34.93
CA MET A 1 -44.51 -8.35 -36.01
C MET A 1 -43.05 -8.26 -35.62
N SER A 2 -42.23 -9.01 -36.35
CA SER A 2 -40.78 -9.14 -36.23
C SER A 2 -40.09 -7.80 -36.53
N SER A 3 -39.64 -7.10 -35.50
CA SER A 3 -38.70 -6.00 -35.68
C SER A 3 -37.31 -6.59 -35.91
N GLU A 4 -36.88 -6.60 -37.17
CA GLU A 4 -35.48 -6.77 -37.55
C GLU A 4 -34.61 -5.88 -36.64
N VAL A 5 -33.69 -6.51 -35.91
CA VAL A 5 -32.59 -5.80 -35.26
C VAL A 5 -31.70 -5.28 -36.38
N LYS A 6 -32.01 -4.07 -36.88
CA LYS A 6 -31.05 -3.32 -37.70
C LYS A 6 -29.77 -3.15 -36.88
N PRO A 7 -28.58 -3.34 -37.48
CA PRO A 7 -27.32 -3.06 -36.79
C PRO A 7 -27.35 -1.59 -36.39
N ASP A 8 -27.32 -1.33 -35.07
CA ASP A 8 -27.18 0.00 -34.49
C ASP A 8 -25.99 0.67 -35.20
N PRO A 9 -26.08 1.94 -35.66
CA PRO A 9 -24.94 2.69 -36.20
C PRO A 9 -23.96 2.97 -35.04
N GLY A 10 -23.32 1.90 -34.58
CA GLY A 10 -22.64 1.80 -33.31
C GLY A 10 -21.17 2.15 -33.41
N PHE A 11 -20.59 2.47 -32.26
CA PHE A 11 -19.16 2.66 -32.04
C PHE A 11 -18.31 1.67 -32.86
N GLN A 12 -17.40 2.20 -33.68
CA GLN A 12 -16.42 1.39 -34.42
C GLN A 12 -15.12 1.29 -33.60
N PRO A 13 -14.73 0.07 -33.18
CA PRO A 13 -13.46 -0.13 -32.49
C PRO A 13 -12.25 0.05 -33.42
N PHE A 14 -11.06 0.25 -32.86
CA PHE A 14 -9.82 0.40 -33.63
C PHE A 14 -9.55 -0.78 -34.58
N VAL A 15 -9.73 -2.01 -34.10
CA VAL A 15 -9.73 -3.23 -34.94
C VAL A 15 -11.18 -3.65 -35.19
N PRO A 16 -11.68 -3.57 -36.45
CA PRO A 16 -13.05 -3.96 -36.79
C PRO A 16 -13.39 -5.40 -36.40
N ALA A 17 -14.68 -5.69 -36.21
CA ALA A 17 -15.15 -7.04 -35.89
C ALA A 17 -14.97 -8.04 -37.06
N SER A 18 -14.84 -7.53 -38.29
CA SER A 18 -14.55 -8.31 -39.50
C SER A 18 -13.08 -8.77 -39.57
N GLU A 19 -12.18 -8.09 -38.87
CA GLU A 19 -10.78 -8.47 -38.79
C GLU A 19 -10.55 -9.42 -37.61
N ALA A 20 -9.72 -10.44 -37.83
CA ALA A 20 -9.35 -11.43 -36.81
C ALA A 20 -7.82 -11.58 -36.72
N PRO A 21 -7.08 -10.51 -36.34
CA PRO A 21 -5.66 -10.63 -36.08
C PRO A 21 -5.42 -11.54 -34.85
N ARG A 22 -4.19 -11.99 -34.64
CA ARG A 22 -3.86 -12.78 -33.44
C ARG A 22 -4.11 -11.92 -32.19
N GLU A 23 -4.79 -12.51 -31.20
CA GLU A 23 -5.11 -11.86 -29.92
C GLU A 23 -4.59 -12.67 -28.74
N PHE A 24 -5.08 -13.91 -28.59
CA PHE A 24 -4.79 -14.76 -27.44
C PHE A 24 -3.63 -15.71 -27.75
N THR A 25 -2.42 -15.34 -27.34
CA THR A 25 -1.21 -16.17 -27.49
C THR A 25 -0.59 -16.49 -26.14
N LEU A 26 0.07 -17.65 -26.04
CA LEU A 26 0.74 -18.06 -24.80
C LEU A 26 1.80 -17.05 -24.37
N SER A 27 2.54 -16.47 -25.33
CA SER A 27 3.51 -15.41 -25.07
C SER A 27 2.87 -14.16 -24.48
N ALA A 28 1.68 -13.76 -24.96
CA ALA A 28 0.97 -12.60 -24.44
C ALA A 28 0.49 -12.82 -23.00
N VAL A 29 -0.11 -13.99 -22.73
CA VAL A 29 -0.56 -14.36 -21.37
C VAL A 29 0.61 -14.50 -20.42
N ALA A 30 1.71 -15.14 -20.83
CA ALA A 30 2.90 -15.32 -20.01
C ALA A 30 3.60 -13.99 -19.71
N ALA A 31 3.80 -13.14 -20.72
CA ALA A 31 4.38 -11.81 -20.52
C ALA A 31 3.50 -10.94 -19.63
N GLY A 32 2.17 -10.96 -19.85
CA GLY A 32 1.22 -10.22 -19.04
C GLY A 32 1.23 -10.66 -17.60
N THR A 33 1.17 -11.97 -17.36
CA THR A 33 1.24 -12.54 -16.01
C THR A 33 2.57 -12.22 -15.32
N GLY A 34 3.70 -12.32 -16.03
CA GLY A 34 5.03 -11.99 -15.49
C GLY A 34 5.15 -10.52 -15.10
N LEU A 35 4.69 -9.60 -15.96
CA LEU A 35 4.61 -8.17 -15.61
C LEU A 35 3.64 -7.95 -14.44
N GLY A 36 2.51 -8.66 -14.43
CA GLY A 36 1.53 -8.62 -13.35
C GLY A 36 2.11 -8.98 -12.00
N LEU A 37 3.00 -9.97 -11.91
CA LEU A 37 3.70 -10.32 -10.67
C LEU A 37 4.59 -9.19 -10.15
N ILE A 38 5.32 -8.52 -11.05
CA ILE A 38 6.18 -7.38 -10.69
C ILE A 38 5.32 -6.23 -10.16
N PHE A 39 4.24 -5.90 -10.86
CA PHE A 39 3.32 -4.84 -10.44
C PHE A 39 2.49 -5.22 -9.22
N ALA A 40 2.22 -6.50 -8.98
CA ALA A 40 1.58 -6.98 -7.75
C ALA A 40 2.47 -6.72 -6.54
N ALA A 41 3.76 -7.05 -6.61
CA ALA A 41 4.71 -6.77 -5.53
C ALA A 41 4.85 -5.27 -5.26
N SER A 42 4.98 -4.47 -6.32
CA SER A 42 5.01 -3.01 -6.27
C SER A 42 3.76 -2.40 -5.63
N SER A 43 2.58 -2.89 -6.03
CA SER A 43 1.29 -2.45 -5.50
C SER A 43 1.11 -2.84 -4.04
N LEU A 44 1.54 -4.04 -3.65
CA LEU A 44 1.48 -4.50 -2.27
C LEU A 44 2.35 -3.62 -1.35
N TYR A 45 3.55 -3.24 -1.81
CA TYR A 45 4.41 -2.27 -1.11
C TYR A 45 3.71 -0.93 -0.88
N LEU A 46 3.12 -0.34 -1.94
CA LEU A 46 2.40 0.93 -1.84
C LEU A 46 1.23 0.86 -0.87
N VAL A 47 0.46 -0.23 -0.89
CA VAL A 47 -0.68 -0.42 0.01
C VAL A 47 -0.24 -0.49 1.46
N LEU A 48 0.83 -1.21 1.77
CA LEU A 48 1.33 -1.32 3.14
C LEU A 48 1.96 0.00 3.63
N LYS A 49 2.56 0.77 2.72
CA LYS A 49 3.20 2.05 3.04
C LYS A 49 2.17 3.17 3.24
N VAL A 50 1.30 3.39 2.25
CA VAL A 50 0.40 4.57 2.19
C VAL A 50 -1.08 4.22 2.12
N GLY A 51 -1.43 2.94 1.94
CA GLY A 51 -2.82 2.49 1.90
C GLY A 51 -3.50 2.64 0.55
N MET A 52 -2.80 2.85 -0.56
CA MET A 52 -3.44 2.96 -1.89
C MET A 52 -2.61 2.27 -2.98
N THR A 53 -3.26 1.88 -4.07
CA THR A 53 -2.61 1.45 -5.31
C THR A 53 -2.87 2.44 -6.43
N VAL A 54 -2.13 2.29 -7.52
CA VAL A 54 -2.41 2.93 -8.79
C VAL A 54 -2.49 1.86 -9.86
N SER A 55 -3.41 2.06 -10.80
CA SER A 55 -3.65 1.17 -11.93
C SER A 55 -2.38 0.80 -12.68
N ALA A 56 -2.07 -0.50 -12.73
CA ALA A 56 -0.92 -1.02 -13.47
C ALA A 56 -1.17 -1.12 -14.99
N SER A 57 -2.40 -0.92 -15.44
CA SER A 57 -2.81 -1.15 -16.83
C SER A 57 -2.01 -0.33 -17.86
N ILE A 58 -1.86 0.98 -17.63
CA ILE A 58 -1.13 1.89 -18.52
C ILE A 58 0.37 1.52 -18.61
N PRO A 59 1.12 1.41 -17.50
CA PRO A 59 2.53 1.07 -17.58
C PRO A 59 2.77 -0.34 -18.13
N VAL A 60 1.92 -1.32 -17.81
CA VAL A 60 2.02 -2.67 -18.40
C VAL A 60 1.82 -2.62 -19.90
N ALA A 61 0.85 -1.85 -20.42
CA ALA A 61 0.67 -1.70 -21.87
C ALA A 61 1.90 -1.12 -22.57
N VAL A 62 2.51 -0.08 -21.99
CA VAL A 62 3.74 0.53 -22.54
C VAL A 62 4.92 -0.45 -22.51
N LEU A 63 5.10 -1.15 -21.39
CA LEU A 63 6.15 -2.16 -21.23
C LEU A 63 5.95 -3.31 -22.21
N ALA A 64 4.72 -3.79 -22.39
CA ALA A 64 4.38 -4.84 -23.35
C ALA A 64 4.85 -4.48 -24.76
N ILE A 65 4.44 -3.32 -25.27
CA ILE A 65 4.82 -2.84 -26.61
C ILE A 65 6.35 -2.80 -26.75
N THR A 66 7.03 -2.28 -25.73
CA THR A 66 8.48 -2.09 -25.76
C THR A 66 9.23 -3.41 -25.71
N VAL A 67 8.82 -4.33 -24.82
CA VAL A 67 9.42 -5.66 -24.69
C VAL A 67 9.21 -6.45 -25.97
N PHE A 68 7.99 -6.51 -26.51
CA PHE A 68 7.75 -7.23 -27.77
C PHE A 68 8.48 -6.60 -28.96
N ARG A 69 8.61 -5.27 -29.02
CA ARG A 69 9.40 -4.59 -30.06
C ARG A 69 10.90 -4.88 -29.93
N ALA A 70 11.43 -4.89 -28.70
CA ALA A 70 12.82 -5.23 -28.43
C ALA A 70 13.12 -6.69 -28.78
N LEU A 71 12.26 -7.63 -28.38
CA LEU A 71 12.39 -9.06 -28.71
C LEU A 71 12.25 -9.30 -30.22
N SER A 72 11.30 -8.61 -30.87
CA SER A 72 11.14 -8.65 -32.33
C SER A 72 12.42 -8.20 -33.05
N LYS A 73 13.06 -7.11 -32.58
CA LYS A 73 14.33 -6.63 -33.13
C LYS A 73 15.51 -7.57 -32.84
N ALA A 74 15.61 -8.09 -31.62
CA ALA A 74 16.73 -8.93 -31.19
C ALA A 74 16.69 -10.33 -31.82
N PHE A 75 15.51 -10.96 -31.84
CA PHE A 75 15.32 -12.34 -32.29
C PHE A 75 14.71 -12.46 -33.68
N LYS A 76 14.50 -11.34 -34.39
CA LYS A 76 13.83 -11.27 -35.71
C LYS A 76 12.46 -11.96 -35.74
N ILE A 77 11.77 -12.00 -34.60
CA ILE A 77 10.41 -12.54 -34.48
C ILE A 77 9.37 -11.47 -34.85
N ARG A 78 8.15 -11.89 -35.19
CA ARG A 78 7.04 -10.97 -35.50
C ARG A 78 6.72 -10.06 -34.30
N GLN A 79 6.46 -8.79 -34.58
CA GLN A 79 5.93 -7.85 -33.59
C GLN A 79 4.50 -8.25 -33.13
N ALA A 80 4.24 -8.16 -31.83
CA ALA A 80 2.90 -8.41 -31.27
C ALA A 80 1.88 -7.38 -31.78
N THR A 81 0.65 -7.81 -32.03
CA THR A 81 -0.46 -6.93 -32.46
C THR A 81 -0.96 -6.06 -31.30
N VAL A 82 -1.75 -5.03 -31.59
CA VAL A 82 -2.51 -4.29 -30.55
C VAL A 82 -3.30 -5.24 -29.65
N LEU A 83 -3.96 -6.25 -30.22
CA LEU A 83 -4.82 -7.16 -29.46
C LEU A 83 -4.02 -8.13 -28.58
N GLU A 84 -2.82 -8.55 -28.99
CA GLU A 84 -1.89 -9.30 -28.13
C GLU A 84 -1.38 -8.42 -26.97
N ASN A 85 -1.02 -7.16 -27.22
CA ASN A 85 -0.62 -6.23 -26.16
C ASN A 85 -1.79 -5.92 -25.21
N ASN A 86 -3.02 -5.88 -25.71
CA ASN A 86 -4.22 -5.77 -24.88
C ASN A 86 -4.39 -6.99 -23.95
N ILE A 87 -4.12 -8.21 -24.42
CA ILE A 87 -4.10 -9.42 -23.57
C ILE A 87 -3.00 -9.33 -22.49
N VAL A 88 -1.81 -8.82 -22.84
CA VAL A 88 -0.70 -8.64 -21.90
C VAL A 88 -1.09 -7.68 -20.78
N GLN A 89 -1.64 -6.52 -21.14
CA GLN A 89 -2.14 -5.54 -20.17
C GLN A 89 -3.27 -6.12 -19.31
N THR A 90 -4.19 -6.86 -19.91
CA THR A 90 -5.33 -7.42 -19.18
C THR A 90 -4.86 -8.43 -18.13
N ALA A 91 -3.99 -9.36 -18.51
CA ALA A 91 -3.39 -10.32 -17.58
C ALA A 91 -2.53 -9.62 -16.51
N GLY A 92 -1.74 -8.61 -16.89
CA GLY A 92 -0.86 -7.90 -15.97
C GLY A 92 -1.59 -7.01 -14.96
N SER A 93 -2.71 -6.39 -15.36
CA SER A 93 -3.54 -5.56 -14.47
C SER A 93 -4.12 -6.35 -13.29
N ALA A 94 -4.32 -7.67 -13.46
CA ALA A 94 -4.86 -8.54 -12.42
C ALA A 94 -4.03 -8.49 -11.13
N GLY A 95 -2.69 -8.49 -11.26
CA GLY A 95 -1.78 -8.56 -10.11
C GLY A 95 -1.92 -7.40 -9.13
N GLU A 96 -2.09 -6.17 -9.64
CA GLU A 96 -2.33 -4.98 -8.84
C GLU A 96 -3.63 -5.08 -8.04
N SER A 97 -4.71 -5.52 -8.68
CA SER A 97 -6.01 -5.63 -8.03
C SER A 97 -6.06 -6.66 -6.89
N ILE A 98 -5.35 -7.79 -7.05
CA ILE A 98 -5.19 -8.81 -6.00
C ILE A 98 -4.31 -8.25 -4.87
N ALA A 99 -3.19 -7.61 -5.21
CA ALA A 99 -2.27 -7.01 -4.25
C ALA A 99 -2.96 -5.96 -3.35
N PHE A 100 -3.83 -5.13 -3.91
CA PHE A 100 -4.62 -4.17 -3.11
C PHE A 100 -5.43 -4.88 -2.03
N GLY A 101 -6.24 -5.88 -2.41
CA GLY A 101 -7.13 -6.54 -1.47
C GLY A 101 -6.37 -7.33 -0.41
N VAL A 102 -5.28 -8.01 -0.80
CA VAL A 102 -4.37 -8.72 0.11
C VAL A 102 -3.70 -7.78 1.10
N GLY A 103 -3.09 -6.69 0.61
CA GLY A 103 -2.37 -5.73 1.44
C GLY A 103 -3.25 -4.99 2.45
N VAL A 104 -4.50 -4.70 2.08
CA VAL A 104 -5.46 -4.04 2.98
C VAL A 104 -5.94 -4.98 4.08
N SER A 105 -6.24 -6.24 3.75
CA SER A 105 -6.99 -7.15 4.63
C SER A 105 -6.12 -8.17 5.38
N MET A 106 -5.16 -8.82 4.73
CA MET A 106 -4.42 -9.94 5.32
C MET A 106 -3.58 -9.57 6.55
N PRO A 107 -2.89 -8.42 6.59
CA PRO A 107 -2.11 -8.08 7.79
C PRO A 107 -2.98 -7.83 9.02
N ALA A 108 -4.31 -7.66 8.87
CA ALA A 108 -5.21 -7.46 10.02
C ALA A 108 -5.28 -8.70 10.92
N LEU A 109 -4.93 -9.89 10.40
CA LEU A 109 -4.74 -11.10 11.20
C LEU A 109 -3.73 -10.89 12.33
N LEU A 110 -2.65 -10.14 12.07
CA LEU A 110 -1.63 -9.84 13.08
C LEU A 110 -2.21 -9.03 14.25
N LEU A 111 -3.18 -8.14 13.97
CA LEU A 111 -3.87 -7.36 15.02
C LEU A 111 -4.84 -8.21 15.85
N LEU A 112 -5.31 -9.31 15.28
CA LEU A 112 -6.17 -10.28 15.95
C LEU A 112 -5.37 -11.36 16.72
N GLY A 113 -4.04 -11.31 16.67
CA GLY A 113 -3.15 -12.30 17.29
C GLY A 113 -2.90 -13.56 16.47
N PHE A 114 -3.30 -13.56 15.20
CA PHE A 114 -3.10 -14.68 14.30
C PHE A 114 -1.92 -14.41 13.37
N GLY A 115 -1.18 -15.46 13.05
CA GLY A 115 -0.18 -15.39 11.99
C GLY A 115 -0.83 -15.22 10.63
N MET A 116 -0.09 -14.59 9.71
CA MET A 116 -0.43 -14.66 8.29
C MET A 116 -0.06 -16.05 7.78
N ASP A 117 -1.07 -16.89 7.59
CA ASP A 117 -0.92 -18.20 6.96
C ASP A 117 -0.89 -18.06 5.43
N LEU A 118 0.10 -18.68 4.79
CA LEU A 118 0.26 -18.60 3.33
C LEU A 118 -0.94 -19.22 2.61
N GLY A 119 -1.42 -20.37 3.11
CA GLY A 119 -2.56 -21.08 2.52
C GLY A 119 -3.82 -20.22 2.53
N ARG A 120 -4.15 -19.61 3.68
CA ARG A 120 -5.29 -18.69 3.80
C ARG A 120 -5.17 -17.50 2.87
N VAL A 121 -4.01 -16.85 2.80
CA VAL A 121 -3.80 -15.71 1.89
C VAL A 121 -4.03 -16.14 0.44
N MET A 122 -3.49 -17.29 0.03
CA MET A 122 -3.66 -17.82 -1.32
C MET A 122 -5.13 -18.14 -1.62
N VAL A 123 -5.81 -18.90 -0.76
CA VAL A 123 -7.21 -19.31 -0.98
C VAL A 123 -8.12 -18.09 -1.04
N VAL A 124 -8.01 -17.16 -0.09
CA VAL A 124 -8.80 -15.92 -0.09
C VAL A 124 -8.54 -15.07 -1.34
N SER A 125 -7.29 -15.02 -1.80
CA SER A 125 -6.92 -14.29 -3.03
C SER A 125 -7.49 -14.93 -4.29
N ILE A 126 -7.44 -16.25 -4.40
CA ILE A 126 -8.01 -16.98 -5.54
C ILE A 126 -9.53 -16.81 -5.56
N LEU A 127 -10.20 -17.04 -4.43
CA LEU A 127 -11.65 -16.96 -4.33
C LEU A 127 -12.15 -15.53 -4.60
N GLY A 128 -11.53 -14.51 -4.00
CA GLY A 128 -11.88 -13.12 -4.25
C GLY A 128 -11.61 -12.71 -5.69
N GLY A 129 -10.44 -13.06 -6.21
CA GLY A 129 -10.04 -12.73 -7.57
C GLY A 129 -11.00 -13.31 -8.60
N LEU A 130 -11.29 -14.62 -8.51
CA LEU A 130 -12.20 -15.30 -9.42
C LEU A 130 -13.64 -14.78 -9.27
N LEU A 131 -14.13 -14.54 -8.05
CA LEU A 131 -15.47 -14.01 -7.82
C LEU A 131 -15.64 -12.64 -8.50
N GLY A 132 -14.67 -11.74 -8.35
CA GLY A 132 -14.69 -10.44 -9.00
C GLY A 132 -14.77 -10.53 -10.53
N ILE A 133 -14.01 -11.44 -11.14
CA ILE A 133 -14.05 -11.67 -12.59
C ILE A 133 -15.41 -12.22 -13.02
N LEU A 134 -15.90 -13.27 -12.36
CA LEU A 134 -17.15 -13.94 -12.72
C LEU A 134 -18.35 -13.00 -12.61
N VAL A 135 -18.43 -12.19 -11.56
CA VAL A 135 -19.50 -11.20 -11.38
C VAL A 135 -19.44 -10.09 -12.44
N MET A 136 -18.23 -9.71 -12.89
CA MET A 136 -18.09 -8.64 -13.88
C MET A 136 -18.53 -9.06 -15.30
N ILE A 137 -18.46 -10.35 -15.65
CA ILE A 137 -18.84 -10.84 -16.99
C ILE A 137 -20.27 -10.44 -17.40
N PRO A 138 -21.35 -10.74 -16.64
CA PRO A 138 -22.70 -10.31 -16.99
C PRO A 138 -22.86 -8.78 -16.99
N LEU A 139 -22.08 -8.07 -16.17
CA LEU A 139 -22.16 -6.62 -16.01
C LEU A 139 -21.49 -5.86 -17.17
N ARG A 140 -20.59 -6.49 -17.94
CA ARG A 140 -19.92 -5.90 -19.12
C ARG A 140 -20.92 -5.24 -20.06
N ARG A 141 -21.98 -5.95 -20.47
CA ARG A 141 -22.95 -5.38 -21.43
C ARG A 141 -23.70 -4.19 -20.84
N ALA A 142 -24.02 -4.23 -19.54
CA ALA A 142 -24.73 -3.16 -18.87
C ALA A 142 -23.88 -1.88 -18.74
N PHE A 143 -22.62 -1.99 -18.29
CA PHE A 143 -21.79 -0.82 -18.01
C PHE A 143 -20.85 -0.42 -19.14
N ILE A 144 -20.35 -1.37 -19.93
CA ILE A 144 -19.35 -1.10 -20.98
C ILE A 144 -20.02 -0.92 -22.33
N VAL A 145 -21.05 -1.68 -22.67
CA VAL A 145 -21.69 -1.59 -24.00
C VAL A 145 -22.84 -0.58 -23.99
N LYS A 146 -23.78 -0.70 -23.05
CA LYS A 146 -24.95 0.19 -22.99
C LYS A 146 -24.62 1.58 -22.46
N MET A 147 -23.78 1.69 -21.44
CA MET A 147 -23.36 2.98 -20.85
C MET A 147 -22.08 3.53 -21.50
N HIS A 148 -21.65 2.98 -22.65
CA HIS A 148 -20.66 3.68 -23.47
C HIS A 148 -21.31 4.83 -24.21
N PHE A 149 -20.50 5.86 -24.41
CA PHE A 149 -20.86 7.01 -25.21
C PHE A 149 -21.34 6.59 -26.60
N GLN A 150 -22.59 6.91 -26.93
CA GLN A 150 -23.14 6.80 -28.28
C GLN A 150 -23.48 8.20 -28.80
N PRO A 151 -22.81 8.69 -29.87
CA PRO A 151 -23.13 9.98 -30.47
C PRO A 151 -24.62 10.08 -30.81
N GLY A 152 -25.30 11.14 -30.37
CA GLY A 152 -26.70 11.41 -30.70
C GLY A 152 -27.78 10.76 -29.81
N LYS A 153 -27.41 9.96 -28.80
CA LYS A 153 -28.36 9.37 -27.83
C LYS A 153 -28.17 9.93 -26.40
N LYS A 154 -28.41 11.24 -26.22
CA LYS A 154 -28.32 11.92 -24.90
C LYS A 154 -29.33 11.39 -23.86
N ASP A 155 -30.41 10.74 -24.30
CA ASP A 155 -31.53 10.37 -23.42
C ASP A 155 -31.43 8.97 -22.76
N GLN A 156 -30.35 8.21 -22.97
CA GLN A 156 -30.26 6.81 -22.50
C GLN A 156 -29.47 6.58 -21.19
N GLY A 157 -29.00 7.64 -20.52
CA GLY A 157 -28.43 7.55 -19.17
C GLY A 157 -26.98 8.05 -19.05
N GLU A 158 -26.42 7.92 -17.85
CA GLU A 158 -25.05 8.34 -17.51
C GLU A 158 -24.00 7.57 -18.36
N THR A 159 -23.08 8.29 -19.00
CA THR A 159 -21.98 7.70 -19.77
C THR A 159 -20.81 7.37 -18.84
N LEU A 160 -20.31 6.13 -18.93
CA LEU A 160 -19.12 5.69 -18.20
C LEU A 160 -17.88 5.72 -19.10
N LEU A 161 -16.96 6.61 -18.77
CA LEU A 161 -15.74 6.85 -19.53
C LEU A 161 -14.72 5.73 -19.34
N TYR A 162 -14.55 5.26 -18.10
CA TYR A 162 -13.44 4.37 -17.71
C TYR A 162 -12.09 5.02 -18.06
N PRO A 163 -11.68 6.09 -17.33
CA PRO A 163 -10.58 6.97 -17.74
C PRO A 163 -9.27 6.22 -17.97
N GLU A 164 -8.89 5.33 -17.06
CA GLU A 164 -7.67 4.53 -17.17
C GLU A 164 -7.74 3.48 -18.28
N GLY A 165 -8.89 2.81 -18.43
CA GLY A 165 -9.12 1.85 -19.52
C GLY A 165 -9.06 2.52 -20.89
N THR A 166 -9.60 3.73 -20.99
CA THR A 166 -9.55 4.58 -22.18
C THR A 166 -8.13 5.08 -22.45
N ALA A 167 -7.41 5.53 -21.42
CA ALA A 167 -6.03 5.96 -21.56
C ALA A 167 -5.12 4.82 -22.01
N CYS A 168 -5.34 3.62 -21.47
CA CYS A 168 -4.63 2.42 -21.89
C CYS A 168 -4.92 2.06 -23.36
N ALA A 169 -6.17 2.16 -23.81
CA ALA A 169 -6.51 1.90 -25.21
C ALA A 169 -5.76 2.86 -26.15
N GLN A 170 -5.69 4.14 -25.77
CA GLN A 170 -4.97 5.14 -26.54
C GLN A 170 -3.46 4.85 -26.60
N VAL A 171 -2.85 4.40 -25.50
CA VAL A 171 -1.44 3.97 -25.48
C VAL A 171 -1.21 2.82 -26.45
N LEU A 172 -2.09 1.81 -26.45
CA LEU A 172 -2.01 0.67 -27.36
C LEU A 172 -2.15 1.10 -28.82
N ILE A 173 -3.13 1.94 -29.13
CA ILE A 173 -3.38 2.48 -30.48
C ILE A 173 -2.21 3.35 -30.96
N SER A 174 -1.71 4.25 -30.11
CA SER A 174 -0.58 5.14 -30.44
C SER A 174 0.72 4.36 -30.60
N GLY A 175 0.90 3.30 -29.81
CA GLY A 175 2.02 2.38 -29.90
C GLY A 175 2.10 1.65 -31.24
N GLU A 176 0.96 1.23 -31.79
CA GLU A 176 0.85 0.61 -33.12
C GLU A 176 1.21 1.60 -34.24
N LYS A 177 0.76 2.86 -34.11
CA LYS A 177 1.03 3.95 -35.07
C LYS A 177 2.46 4.52 -34.97
N GLY A 178 3.34 3.95 -34.14
CA GLY A 178 4.73 4.40 -34.00
C GLY A 178 4.96 5.63 -33.12
N GLY A 179 4.00 6.00 -32.26
CA GLY A 179 4.12 7.14 -31.35
C GLY A 179 5.25 7.02 -30.31
N THR A 180 5.80 8.16 -29.88
CA THR A 180 6.89 8.30 -28.88
C THR A 180 6.48 8.01 -27.43
N THR A 181 5.26 7.47 -27.22
CA THR A 181 4.59 7.24 -25.92
C THR A 181 5.42 6.45 -24.91
N GLY A 182 6.25 5.50 -25.36
CA GLY A 182 7.02 4.66 -24.45
C GLY A 182 8.18 5.37 -23.74
N LYS A 183 8.84 6.32 -24.41
CA LYS A 183 10.07 6.96 -23.89
C LYS A 183 9.80 7.73 -22.59
N THR A 184 8.67 8.42 -22.51
CA THR A 184 8.28 9.23 -21.34
C THR A 184 8.07 8.37 -20.09
N VAL A 185 7.45 7.19 -20.23
CA VAL A 185 7.27 6.25 -19.10
C VAL A 185 8.61 5.74 -18.59
N PHE A 186 9.55 5.36 -19.47
CA PHE A 186 10.86 4.85 -19.05
C PHE A 186 11.74 5.93 -18.41
N ILE A 187 11.67 7.17 -18.91
CA ILE A 187 12.35 8.30 -18.25
C ILE A 187 11.80 8.49 -16.84
N GLY A 188 10.47 8.48 -16.69
CA GLY A 188 9.83 8.53 -15.39
C GLY A 188 10.28 7.39 -14.48
N PHE A 189 10.21 6.17 -14.99
CA PHE A 189 10.64 4.96 -14.28
C PHE A 189 12.09 5.06 -13.80
N GLY A 190 13.03 5.36 -14.70
CA GLY A 190 14.45 5.42 -14.37
C GLY A 190 14.78 6.52 -13.36
N LEU A 191 14.19 7.71 -13.52
CA LEU A 191 14.40 8.81 -12.59
C LEU A 191 13.82 8.53 -11.21
N ALA A 192 12.62 7.97 -11.12
CA ALA A 192 12.01 7.64 -9.83
C ALA A 192 12.71 6.45 -9.15
N PHE A 193 13.14 5.45 -9.92
CA PHE A 193 13.96 4.35 -9.42
C PHE A 193 15.27 4.86 -8.85
N LEU A 194 15.99 5.69 -9.62
CA LEU A 194 17.25 6.29 -9.18
C LEU A 194 17.06 7.16 -7.96
N HIS A 195 16.07 8.07 -7.98
CA HIS A 195 15.75 8.92 -6.84
C HIS A 195 15.51 8.08 -5.58
N LYS A 196 14.65 7.06 -5.66
CA LYS A 196 14.34 6.16 -4.54
C LYS A 196 15.56 5.38 -4.06
N PHE A 197 16.37 4.87 -4.99
CA PHE A 197 17.59 4.15 -4.66
C PHE A 197 18.60 5.06 -3.95
N LEU A 198 18.76 6.30 -4.39
CA LEU A 198 19.63 7.27 -3.72
C LEU A 198 19.07 7.67 -2.33
N THR A 199 17.76 7.92 -2.21
CA THR A 199 17.16 8.38 -0.95
C THR A 199 16.95 7.28 0.09
N GLU A 200 16.48 6.09 -0.29
CA GLU A 200 16.14 5.00 0.65
C GLU A 200 17.09 3.80 0.56
N GLY A 201 17.77 3.58 -0.58
CA GLY A 201 18.68 2.45 -0.76
C GLY A 201 20.09 2.76 -0.23
N MET A 202 20.66 3.88 -0.68
CA MET A 202 21.96 4.39 -0.23
C MET A 202 21.84 5.39 0.93
N ASN A 203 20.61 5.80 1.26
CA ASN A 203 20.34 6.78 2.30
C ASN A 203 21.16 8.08 2.15
N LEU A 204 21.48 8.48 0.91
CA LEU A 204 22.29 9.67 0.61
C LEU A 204 21.61 10.97 1.05
N PHE A 205 20.30 10.93 1.27
CA PHE A 205 19.41 12.08 1.34
C PHE A 205 18.30 11.78 2.35
N VAL A 206 18.06 12.70 3.30
CA VAL A 206 16.91 12.59 4.23
C VAL A 206 15.58 12.60 3.47
N ALA A 207 14.92 11.45 3.37
CA ALA A 207 13.69 11.27 2.60
C ALA A 207 12.45 12.02 3.18
N THR A 208 12.51 12.44 4.44
CA THR A 208 11.39 13.11 5.14
C THR A 208 11.81 14.47 5.67
N ALA A 209 11.09 15.53 5.29
CA ALA A 209 11.20 16.83 5.94
C ALA A 209 10.14 16.96 7.04
N LYS A 210 10.53 17.50 8.20
CA LYS A 210 9.65 17.78 9.34
C LYS A 210 9.85 19.22 9.79
N VAL A 211 8.76 19.97 9.84
CA VAL A 211 8.70 21.35 10.31
C VAL A 211 7.70 21.41 11.46
N PRO A 212 8.16 21.51 12.72
CA PRO A 212 7.25 21.71 13.85
C PRO A 212 6.53 23.05 13.72
N VAL A 213 5.23 23.07 13.96
CA VAL A 213 4.37 24.26 13.84
C VAL A 213 4.18 24.84 15.24
N ALA A 214 5.27 25.41 15.78
CA ALA A 214 5.35 25.82 17.18
C ALA A 214 4.31 26.87 17.60
N PHE A 215 3.74 27.64 16.66
CA PHE A 215 2.70 28.63 16.95
C PHE A 215 1.34 28.01 17.34
N ILE A 216 1.08 26.75 17.01
CA ILE A 216 -0.14 26.04 17.41
C ILE A 216 0.10 25.38 18.77
N ASN A 217 1.00 24.40 18.82
CA ASN A 217 1.60 23.80 20.03
C ASN A 217 2.66 22.77 19.63
N LYS A 218 3.29 22.10 20.62
CA LYS A 218 4.30 21.04 20.40
C LYS A 218 3.78 19.81 19.63
N ALA A 219 2.46 19.64 19.53
CA ALA A 219 1.83 18.51 18.85
C ALA A 219 1.55 18.74 17.35
N ALA A 220 1.53 20.00 16.90
CA ALA A 220 1.37 20.33 15.50
C ALA A 220 2.70 20.20 14.75
N VAL A 221 2.78 19.23 13.84
CA VAL A 221 3.97 19.02 12.99
C VAL A 221 3.53 18.92 11.55
N PHE A 222 4.09 19.79 10.70
CA PHE A 222 4.03 19.61 9.27
C PHE A 222 5.15 18.68 8.85
N SER A 223 4.84 17.66 8.07
CA SER A 223 5.85 16.76 7.54
C SER A 223 5.52 16.45 6.10
N THR A 224 6.55 16.16 5.30
CA THR A 224 6.42 15.73 3.92
C THR A 224 7.48 14.69 3.63
N GLU A 225 7.07 13.59 3.00
CA GLU A 225 7.97 12.57 2.52
C GLU A 225 8.17 12.75 1.02
N MET A 226 9.40 13.03 0.60
CA MET A 226 9.75 13.39 -0.77
C MET A 226 9.81 12.16 -1.69
N ALA A 227 8.76 11.34 -1.66
CA ALA A 227 8.67 10.12 -2.45
C ALA A 227 8.20 10.43 -3.87
N SER A 228 8.98 10.02 -4.87
CA SER A 228 8.66 10.19 -6.29
C SER A 228 7.39 9.43 -6.68
N GLU A 229 7.15 8.25 -6.09
CA GLU A 229 5.93 7.49 -6.31
C GLU A 229 4.67 8.21 -5.81
N LEU A 230 4.74 8.92 -4.67
CA LEU A 230 3.60 9.66 -4.12
C LEU A 230 3.29 10.93 -4.90
N LEU A 231 4.33 11.57 -5.45
CA LEU A 231 4.16 12.69 -6.39
C LEU A 231 3.40 12.22 -7.64
N GLY A 232 3.78 11.06 -8.17
CA GLY A 232 3.08 10.42 -9.30
C GLY A 232 1.63 10.07 -8.94
N VAL A 233 1.39 9.43 -7.78
CA VAL A 233 0.04 9.13 -7.27
C VAL A 233 -0.84 10.39 -7.25
N GLY A 234 -0.32 11.48 -6.67
CA GLY A 234 -1.00 12.76 -6.58
C GLY A 234 -1.41 13.33 -7.94
N TYR A 235 -0.51 13.21 -8.93
CA TYR A 235 -0.78 13.66 -10.29
C TYR A 235 -1.88 12.83 -10.96
N ILE A 236 -1.93 11.51 -10.73
CA ILE A 236 -2.93 10.61 -11.30
C ILE A 236 -4.32 10.84 -10.69
N ILE A 237 -4.42 10.93 -9.36
CA ILE A 237 -5.73 11.11 -8.68
C ILE A 237 -6.30 12.55 -8.79
N GLY A 238 -5.45 13.51 -9.16
CA GLY A 238 -5.79 14.91 -9.37
C GLY A 238 -6.02 15.74 -8.10
N LEU A 239 -6.14 17.06 -8.28
CA LEU A 239 -6.22 18.03 -7.18
C LEU A 239 -7.42 17.80 -6.27
N ARG A 240 -8.60 17.48 -6.82
CA ARG A 240 -9.82 17.34 -6.00
C ARG A 240 -9.65 16.27 -4.92
N THR A 241 -9.22 15.07 -5.32
CA THR A 241 -9.00 13.95 -4.40
C THR A 241 -7.82 14.23 -3.47
N ALA A 242 -6.72 14.74 -4.01
CA ALA A 242 -5.53 15.07 -3.22
C ALA A 242 -5.80 16.17 -2.17
N ALA A 243 -6.62 17.18 -2.50
CA ALA A 243 -7.03 18.24 -1.59
C ALA A 243 -7.97 17.73 -0.49
N MET A 244 -8.90 16.82 -0.80
CA MET A 244 -9.75 16.18 0.22
C MET A 244 -8.90 15.36 1.20
N MET A 245 -7.93 14.60 0.69
CA MET A 245 -6.97 13.85 1.53
C MET A 245 -6.10 14.80 2.38
N MET A 246 -5.61 15.90 1.79
CA MET A 246 -4.86 16.90 2.54
C MET A 246 -5.71 17.57 3.61
N GLY A 247 -6.97 17.89 3.31
CA GLY A 247 -7.93 18.43 4.27
C GLY A 247 -8.17 17.50 5.46
N GLY A 248 -8.28 16.18 5.20
CA GLY A 248 -8.35 15.16 6.24
C GLY A 248 -7.11 15.15 7.13
N ALA A 249 -5.92 15.20 6.51
CA ALA A 249 -4.65 15.22 7.24
C ALA A 249 -4.47 16.51 8.06
N VAL A 250 -4.86 17.66 7.52
CA VAL A 250 -4.85 18.94 8.24
C VAL A 250 -5.79 18.88 9.44
N LEU A 251 -7.03 18.40 9.25
CA LEU A 251 -7.97 18.25 10.36
C LEU A 251 -7.42 17.29 11.42
N GLY A 252 -6.86 16.16 11.02
CA GLY A 252 -6.32 15.16 11.96
C GLY A 252 -5.13 15.66 12.76
N TYR A 253 -4.09 16.15 12.06
CA TYR A 253 -2.78 16.43 12.65
C TYR A 253 -2.59 17.86 13.11
N LEU A 254 -3.30 18.84 12.51
CA LEU A 254 -3.15 20.26 12.85
C LEU A 254 -4.34 20.81 13.66
N VAL A 255 -5.44 20.05 13.80
CA VAL A 255 -6.61 20.48 14.58
C VAL A 255 -6.93 19.48 15.69
N ILE A 256 -7.33 18.25 15.35
CA ILE A 256 -7.79 17.24 16.31
C ILE A 256 -6.66 16.84 17.26
N LEU A 257 -5.47 16.54 16.76
CA LEU A 257 -4.33 16.13 17.59
C LEU A 257 -3.90 17.24 18.58
N PRO A 258 -3.74 18.51 18.17
CA PRO A 258 -3.54 19.63 19.10
C PRO A 258 -4.66 19.81 20.12
N ILE A 259 -5.93 19.64 19.75
CA ILE A 259 -7.06 19.72 20.67
C ILE A 259 -6.99 18.60 21.72
N ILE A 260 -6.73 17.36 21.31
CA ILE A 260 -6.58 16.23 22.23
C ILE A 260 -5.43 16.48 23.21
N TYR A 261 -4.29 16.98 22.70
CA TYR A 261 -3.17 17.34 23.55
C TYR A 261 -3.55 18.46 24.54
N PHE A 262 -4.17 19.53 24.07
CA PHE A 262 -4.58 20.66 24.90
C PHE A 262 -5.58 20.27 26.01
N VAL A 263 -6.57 19.45 25.68
CA VAL A 263 -7.55 18.94 26.66
C VAL A 263 -6.90 17.96 27.64
N GLY A 264 -5.89 17.22 27.20
CA GLY A 264 -5.26 16.15 27.94
C GLY A 264 -4.03 16.51 28.78
N GLU A 265 -3.33 17.61 28.44
CA GLU A 265 -2.02 17.95 29.03
C GLU A 265 -2.10 18.19 30.53
N ASN A 266 -3.21 18.78 31.00
CA ASN A 266 -3.44 19.07 32.42
C ASN A 266 -4.17 17.95 33.17
N ASN A 267 -4.55 16.86 32.48
CA ASN A 267 -5.22 15.74 33.12
C ASN A 267 -4.18 14.76 33.70
N PRO A 268 -4.14 14.54 35.02
CA PRO A 268 -3.18 13.62 35.63
C PRO A 268 -3.53 12.14 35.35
N ASN A 269 -4.75 11.85 34.91
CA ASN A 269 -5.23 10.49 34.66
C ASN A 269 -5.12 10.11 33.18
N ALA A 270 -4.94 8.82 32.93
CA ALA A 270 -5.04 8.27 31.58
C ALA A 270 -6.50 8.35 31.09
N ILE A 271 -6.71 8.86 29.86
CA ILE A 271 -8.03 8.91 29.22
C ILE A 271 -8.16 7.69 28.31
N PRO A 272 -9.11 6.77 28.53
CA PRO A 272 -9.31 5.62 27.65
C PRO A 272 -9.58 6.05 26.19
N PRO A 273 -9.00 5.36 25.18
CA PRO A 273 -8.28 4.09 25.27
C PRO A 273 -6.77 4.23 25.59
N GLY A 274 -6.28 5.44 25.83
CA GLY A 274 -4.91 5.67 26.27
C GLY A 274 -4.64 5.06 27.65
N VAL A 275 -3.45 4.50 27.84
CA VAL A 275 -3.02 3.83 29.09
C VAL A 275 -2.05 4.67 29.94
N LYS A 276 -1.69 5.86 29.47
CA LYS A 276 -0.82 6.83 30.18
C LYS A 276 -1.47 8.22 30.14
N PRO A 277 -1.10 9.13 31.06
CA PRO A 277 -1.48 10.54 30.93
C PRO A 277 -1.01 11.11 29.58
N ILE A 278 -1.82 11.98 28.95
CA ILE A 278 -1.56 12.48 27.59
C ILE A 278 -0.25 13.28 27.52
N LYS A 279 0.12 13.99 28.59
CA LYS A 279 1.41 14.71 28.70
C LYS A 279 2.65 13.82 28.54
N ASP A 280 2.54 12.54 28.93
CA ASP A 280 3.64 11.56 28.91
C ASP A 280 3.61 10.70 27.63
N MET A 281 2.65 10.97 26.73
CA MET A 281 2.53 10.28 25.45
C MET A 281 3.29 11.01 24.36
N SER A 282 4.03 10.26 23.55
CA SER A 282 4.53 10.74 22.26
C SER A 282 3.39 11.01 21.28
N LEU A 283 3.62 11.87 20.28
CA LEU A 283 2.62 12.20 19.25
C LEU A 283 2.12 10.96 18.50
N SER A 284 2.99 9.98 18.26
CA SER A 284 2.60 8.70 17.65
C SER A 284 1.67 7.88 18.55
N GLN A 285 1.85 7.94 19.88
CA GLN A 285 0.98 7.26 20.82
C GLN A 285 -0.39 7.93 20.89
N ILE A 286 -0.45 9.27 20.90
CA ILE A 286 -1.72 10.01 20.86
C ILE A 286 -2.46 9.71 19.55
N ARG A 287 -1.74 9.72 18.41
CA ARG A 287 -2.30 9.34 17.11
C ARG A 287 -2.92 7.95 17.15
N ASN A 288 -2.17 6.96 17.64
CA ASN A 288 -2.59 5.57 17.63
C ASN A 288 -3.73 5.29 18.62
N ALA A 289 -3.73 5.97 19.77
CA ALA A 289 -4.75 5.80 20.80
C ALA A 289 -6.07 6.52 20.46
N TYR A 290 -6.02 7.70 19.84
CA TYR A 290 -7.23 8.51 19.66
C TYR A 290 -7.55 8.78 18.19
N LEU A 291 -6.61 9.38 17.44
CA LEU A 291 -6.87 9.81 16.06
C LEU A 291 -7.23 8.63 15.14
N LEU A 292 -6.60 7.46 15.30
CA LEU A 292 -6.93 6.26 14.51
C LEU A 292 -8.35 5.75 14.76
N TYR A 293 -8.89 5.89 15.99
CA TYR A 293 -10.28 5.49 16.28
C TYR A 293 -11.29 6.44 15.65
N ILE A 294 -11.01 7.75 15.70
CA ILE A 294 -11.81 8.77 15.01
C ILE A 294 -11.76 8.52 13.49
N GLY A 295 -10.57 8.28 12.95
CA GLY A 295 -10.36 7.88 11.57
C GLY A 295 -11.15 6.63 11.19
N ALA A 296 -11.10 5.58 12.02
CA ALA A 296 -11.83 4.34 11.81
C ALA A 296 -13.35 4.56 11.76
N GLY A 297 -13.91 5.34 12.69
CA GLY A 297 -15.32 5.70 12.68
C GLY A 297 -15.73 6.52 11.45
N CYS A 298 -14.86 7.44 11.01
CA CYS A 298 -15.07 8.23 9.80
C CYS A 298 -15.08 7.35 8.53
N VAL A 299 -14.12 6.44 8.38
CA VAL A 299 -14.04 5.51 7.24
C VAL A 299 -15.22 4.55 7.21
N ALA A 300 -15.55 3.95 8.35
CA ALA A 300 -16.68 3.02 8.44
C ALA A 300 -17.99 3.70 8.05
N SER A 301 -18.24 4.90 8.59
CA SER A 301 -19.45 5.68 8.30
C SER A 301 -19.50 6.14 6.85
N ALA A 302 -18.39 6.66 6.31
CA ALA A 302 -18.29 7.03 4.90
C ALA A 302 -18.52 5.83 3.97
N GLY A 303 -18.02 4.65 4.33
CA GLY A 303 -18.24 3.40 3.61
C GLY A 303 -19.72 3.01 3.56
N ILE A 304 -20.43 3.08 4.69
CA ILE A 304 -21.87 2.79 4.77
C ILE A 304 -22.68 3.82 3.98
N ILE A 305 -22.40 5.12 4.14
CA ILE A 305 -23.10 6.17 3.41
C ILE A 305 -22.93 5.98 1.90
N SER A 306 -21.71 5.68 1.45
CA SER A 306 -21.42 5.37 0.05
C SER A 306 -22.21 4.14 -0.44
N MET A 307 -22.28 3.07 0.36
CA MET A 307 -23.11 1.90 0.05
C MET A 307 -24.60 2.26 -0.05
N LEU A 308 -25.13 3.04 0.87
CA LEU A 308 -26.54 3.46 0.87
C LEU A 308 -26.87 4.34 -0.34
N LYS A 309 -25.97 5.25 -0.73
CA LYS A 309 -26.10 6.08 -1.94
C LYS A 309 -26.09 5.25 -3.22
N THR A 310 -25.36 4.14 -3.24
CA THR A 310 -25.24 3.26 -4.40
C THR A 310 -26.33 2.19 -4.47
N LEU A 311 -27.05 1.93 -3.37
CA LEU A 311 -28.09 0.91 -3.28
C LEU A 311 -29.21 1.03 -4.35
N PRO A 312 -29.78 2.21 -4.66
CA PRO A 312 -30.83 2.32 -5.69
C PRO A 312 -30.34 1.88 -7.07
N LEU A 313 -29.08 2.16 -7.37
CA LEU A 313 -28.44 1.82 -8.64
C LEU A 313 -28.17 0.32 -8.72
N ILE A 314 -27.72 -0.29 -7.62
CA ILE A 314 -27.55 -1.74 -7.49
C ILE A 314 -28.87 -2.45 -7.80
N VAL A 315 -29.97 -2.02 -7.18
CA VAL A 315 -31.29 -2.65 -7.37
C VAL A 315 -31.74 -2.55 -8.84
N ARG A 316 -31.53 -1.39 -9.48
CA ARG A 316 -31.84 -1.20 -10.91
C ARG A 316 -30.98 -2.08 -11.81
N SER A 317 -29.67 -2.15 -11.57
CA SER A 317 -28.74 -2.99 -12.32
C SER A 317 -29.06 -4.47 -12.17
N PHE A 318 -29.34 -4.93 -10.94
CA PHE A 318 -29.74 -6.31 -10.67
C PHE A 318 -31.04 -6.69 -11.39
N ARG A 319 -32.06 -5.83 -11.33
CA ARG A 319 -33.32 -6.03 -12.06
C ARG A 319 -33.11 -6.08 -13.58
N SER A 320 -32.23 -5.22 -14.11
CA SER A 320 -31.85 -5.25 -15.52
C SER A 320 -31.09 -6.52 -15.89
N SER A 321 -30.18 -7.00 -15.04
CA SER A 321 -29.42 -8.24 -15.28
C SER A 321 -30.34 -9.46 -15.31
N LEU A 322 -31.26 -9.60 -14.34
CA LEU A 322 -32.26 -10.68 -14.35
C LEU A 322 -33.14 -10.64 -15.60
N SER A 323 -33.55 -9.45 -16.06
CA SER A 323 -34.33 -9.31 -17.30
C SER A 323 -33.55 -9.67 -18.57
N SER A 324 -32.22 -9.61 -18.53
CA SER A 324 -31.35 -9.95 -19.69
C SER A 324 -31.03 -11.44 -19.80
N VAL A 325 -31.25 -12.24 -18.75
CA VAL A 325 -31.07 -13.69 -18.76
C VAL A 325 -32.20 -14.41 -19.50
N SER A 326 -33.38 -13.79 -19.65
CA SER A 326 -34.54 -14.43 -20.28
C SER A 326 -34.62 -14.28 -21.81
N VAL A 327 -33.66 -13.62 -22.46
CA VAL A 327 -33.68 -13.41 -23.92
C VAL A 327 -32.53 -14.19 -24.56
N GLY A 328 -32.80 -15.45 -24.90
CA GLY A 328 -31.93 -16.23 -25.76
C GLY A 328 -31.99 -15.68 -27.18
N ALA A 329 -30.89 -15.14 -27.68
CA ALA A 329 -30.77 -14.68 -29.06
C ALA A 329 -29.89 -15.68 -29.85
N GLY A 330 -30.55 -16.53 -30.65
CA GLY A 330 -29.91 -17.28 -31.72
C GLY A 330 -29.65 -16.34 -32.90
N GLY A 331 -28.40 -15.90 -33.04
CA GLY A 331 -27.89 -15.09 -34.13
C GLY A 331 -26.35 -15.12 -34.11
N ASP A 332 -25.70 -14.82 -35.24
CA ASP A 332 -24.24 -14.80 -35.33
C ASP A 332 -23.70 -13.58 -34.57
N VAL A 333 -23.14 -13.82 -33.38
CA VAL A 333 -22.66 -12.74 -32.49
C VAL A 333 -21.30 -12.22 -33.00
N PRO A 334 -21.12 -10.91 -33.20
CA PRO A 334 -19.83 -10.33 -33.61
C PRO A 334 -18.68 -10.73 -32.69
N ARG A 335 -17.46 -10.86 -33.22
CA ARG A 335 -16.25 -11.22 -32.45
C ARG A 335 -16.11 -10.39 -31.17
N THR A 336 -16.30 -9.07 -31.28
CA THR A 336 -16.18 -8.08 -30.20
C THR A 336 -17.26 -8.18 -29.12
N ASP A 337 -18.28 -9.02 -29.32
CA ASP A 337 -19.40 -9.24 -28.38
C ASP A 337 -19.52 -10.67 -27.83
N ARG A 338 -18.53 -11.51 -28.10
CA ARG A 338 -18.44 -12.89 -27.60
C ARG A 338 -17.82 -12.93 -26.19
N ASP A 339 -18.68 -13.01 -25.18
CA ASP A 339 -18.32 -13.27 -23.78
C ASP A 339 -18.14 -14.79 -23.50
N MET A 340 -17.57 -15.10 -22.33
CA MET A 340 -17.60 -16.46 -21.77
C MET A 340 -19.06 -16.93 -21.62
N PRO A 341 -19.36 -18.21 -21.92
CA PRO A 341 -20.72 -18.74 -21.78
C PRO A 341 -21.24 -18.60 -20.35
N MET A 342 -22.50 -18.16 -20.20
CA MET A 342 -23.11 -17.91 -18.88
C MET A 342 -23.15 -19.16 -18.00
N SER A 343 -23.22 -20.36 -18.59
CA SER A 343 -23.17 -21.63 -17.85
C SER A 343 -21.86 -21.81 -17.09
N TRP A 344 -20.72 -21.40 -17.66
CA TRP A 344 -19.42 -21.42 -16.99
C TRP A 344 -19.35 -20.36 -15.89
N VAL A 345 -19.97 -19.20 -16.10
CA VAL A 345 -20.02 -18.13 -15.11
C VAL A 345 -20.83 -18.55 -13.87
N LEU A 346 -22.04 -19.06 -14.08
CA LEU A 346 -22.92 -19.51 -13.02
C LEU A 346 -22.36 -20.76 -12.32
N GLY A 347 -21.93 -21.76 -13.08
CA GLY A 347 -21.31 -22.97 -12.54
C GLY A 347 -20.04 -22.67 -11.76
N GLY A 348 -19.16 -21.83 -12.31
CA GLY A 348 -17.94 -21.36 -11.64
C GLY A 348 -18.23 -20.61 -10.35
N THR A 349 -19.29 -19.78 -10.31
CA THR A 349 -19.70 -19.08 -9.08
C THR A 349 -20.17 -20.07 -8.02
N VAL A 350 -21.01 -21.04 -8.38
CA VAL A 350 -21.48 -22.08 -7.44
C VAL A 350 -20.32 -22.91 -6.89
N VAL A 351 -19.39 -23.34 -7.76
CA VAL A 351 -18.19 -24.08 -7.35
C VAL A 351 -17.32 -23.25 -6.41
N LEU A 352 -17.13 -21.97 -6.70
CA LEU A 352 -16.35 -21.05 -5.87
C LEU A 352 -16.97 -20.90 -4.47
N VAL A 353 -18.29 -20.79 -4.39
CA VAL A 353 -19.02 -20.73 -3.13
C VAL A 353 -18.89 -22.02 -2.33
N ALA A 354 -18.97 -23.17 -3.00
CA ALA A 354 -18.77 -24.47 -2.36
C ALA A 354 -17.34 -24.63 -1.82
N LEU A 355 -16.33 -24.23 -2.60
CA LEU A 355 -14.92 -24.25 -2.17
C LEU A 355 -14.67 -23.31 -1.00
N LEU A 356 -15.27 -22.12 -1.02
CA LEU A 356 -15.22 -21.17 0.08
C LEU A 356 -15.86 -21.75 1.34
N ALA A 357 -17.06 -22.30 1.23
CA ALA A 357 -17.76 -22.93 2.35
C ALA A 357 -16.94 -24.10 2.93
N LEU A 358 -16.33 -24.93 2.09
CA LEU A 358 -15.49 -26.04 2.50
C LEU A 358 -14.21 -25.57 3.20
N PHE A 359 -13.55 -24.54 2.65
CA PHE A 359 -12.39 -23.93 3.28
C PHE A 359 -12.73 -23.36 4.66
N LEU A 360 -13.81 -22.59 4.77
CA LEU A 360 -14.24 -22.02 6.05
C LEU A 360 -14.72 -23.10 7.03
N ALA A 361 -15.35 -24.18 6.56
CA ALA A 361 -15.78 -25.31 7.41
C ALA A 361 -14.61 -26.09 8.03
N SER A 362 -13.39 -25.90 7.54
CA SER A 362 -12.18 -26.45 8.18
C SER A 362 -11.77 -25.68 9.45
N GLU A 363 -12.23 -24.44 9.61
CA GLU A 363 -11.87 -23.55 10.72
C GLU A 363 -13.04 -23.31 11.69
N VAL A 364 -14.27 -23.35 11.18
CA VAL A 364 -15.51 -23.06 11.94
C VAL A 364 -16.57 -24.12 11.67
N SER A 365 -17.66 -24.10 12.46
CA SER A 365 -18.79 -24.99 12.21
C SER A 365 -19.34 -24.84 10.79
N VAL A 366 -19.89 -25.92 10.22
CA VAL A 366 -20.43 -25.92 8.85
C VAL A 366 -21.50 -24.84 8.67
N VAL A 367 -22.35 -24.60 9.67
CA VAL A 367 -23.40 -23.57 9.62
C VAL A 367 -22.78 -22.18 9.52
N THR A 368 -21.78 -21.92 10.35
CA THR A 368 -21.02 -20.66 10.38
C THR A 368 -20.26 -20.43 9.07
N ALA A 369 -19.68 -21.49 8.49
CA ALA A 369 -19.02 -21.45 7.19
C ALA A 369 -19.99 -21.12 6.05
N LEU A 370 -21.18 -21.74 6.04
CA LEU A 370 -22.23 -21.47 5.05
C LEU A 370 -22.73 -20.02 5.14
N LEU A 371 -22.92 -19.50 6.36
CA LEU A 371 -23.26 -18.10 6.56
C LEU A 371 -22.18 -17.17 5.99
N GLY A 372 -20.90 -17.43 6.30
CA GLY A 372 -19.78 -16.66 5.75
C GLY A 372 -19.75 -16.69 4.21
N ALA A 373 -19.94 -17.87 3.61
CA ALA A 373 -19.98 -18.02 2.17
C ALA A 373 -21.15 -17.27 1.52
N LEU A 374 -22.34 -17.30 2.15
CA LEU A 374 -23.51 -16.54 1.71
C LEU A 374 -23.24 -15.03 1.74
N LEU A 375 -22.63 -14.53 2.82
CA LEU A 375 -22.26 -13.11 2.94
C LEU A 375 -21.25 -12.70 1.87
N VAL A 376 -20.28 -13.56 1.54
CA VAL A 376 -19.32 -13.29 0.46
C VAL A 376 -20.02 -13.17 -0.90
N VAL A 377 -20.98 -14.04 -1.21
CA VAL A 377 -21.72 -13.93 -2.48
C VAL A 377 -22.53 -12.65 -2.52
N LEU A 378 -23.27 -12.38 -1.45
CA LEU A 378 -24.14 -11.22 -1.34
C LEU A 378 -23.34 -9.92 -1.48
N PHE A 379 -22.33 -9.73 -0.64
CA PHE A 379 -21.51 -8.52 -0.64
C PHE A 379 -20.55 -8.47 -1.82
N GLY A 380 -20.04 -9.62 -2.28
CA GLY A 380 -19.18 -9.70 -3.47
C GLY A 380 -19.93 -9.25 -4.71
N PHE A 381 -21.14 -9.75 -4.94
CA PHE A 381 -21.98 -9.27 -6.05
C PHE A 381 -22.29 -7.77 -5.94
N LEU A 382 -22.69 -7.34 -4.75
CA LEU A 382 -23.02 -5.95 -4.43
C LEU A 382 -21.87 -4.99 -4.75
N PHE A 383 -20.71 -5.22 -4.15
CA PHE A 383 -19.59 -4.29 -4.21
C PHE A 383 -18.75 -4.42 -5.48
N VAL A 384 -18.75 -5.56 -6.17
CA VAL A 384 -18.22 -5.64 -7.55
C VAL A 384 -19.05 -4.74 -8.48
N THR A 385 -20.38 -4.76 -8.36
CA THR A 385 -21.27 -3.92 -9.18
C THR A 385 -21.01 -2.43 -8.93
N VAL A 386 -20.89 -2.03 -7.66
CA VAL A 386 -20.57 -0.64 -7.28
C VAL A 386 -19.19 -0.25 -7.78
N SER A 387 -18.20 -1.11 -7.54
CA SER A 387 -16.82 -0.91 -7.98
C SER A 387 -16.74 -0.70 -9.49
N ALA A 388 -17.34 -1.57 -10.30
CA ALA A 388 -17.30 -1.50 -11.76
C ALA A 388 -17.91 -0.22 -12.34
N ARG A 389 -18.89 0.39 -11.66
CA ARG A 389 -19.45 1.70 -12.04
C ARG A 389 -18.52 2.83 -11.63
N LEU A 390 -18.10 2.85 -10.37
CA LEU A 390 -17.24 3.92 -9.84
C LEU A 390 -15.91 3.97 -10.58
N THR A 391 -15.32 2.83 -10.96
CA THR A 391 -14.15 2.84 -11.83
C THR A 391 -14.42 3.46 -13.20
N GLY A 392 -15.64 3.34 -13.72
CA GLY A 392 -16.10 4.01 -14.93
C GLY A 392 -16.19 5.53 -14.81
N GLU A 393 -16.48 6.04 -13.61
CA GLU A 393 -16.61 7.48 -13.33
C GLU A 393 -15.25 8.12 -12.98
N ILE A 394 -14.48 7.49 -12.08
CA ILE A 394 -13.31 8.12 -11.43
C ILE A 394 -12.00 7.32 -11.54
N GLY A 395 -11.99 6.17 -12.21
CA GLY A 395 -10.80 5.30 -12.33
C GLY A 395 -10.69 4.23 -11.22
N SER A 396 -9.86 3.20 -11.41
CA SER A 396 -9.64 2.19 -10.34
C SER A 396 -8.77 2.74 -9.21
N SER A 397 -7.83 3.63 -9.53
CA SER A 397 -6.88 4.22 -8.56
C SER A 397 -7.57 5.08 -7.49
N SER A 398 -8.71 5.68 -7.85
CA SER A 398 -9.53 6.51 -6.95
C SER A 398 -10.74 5.78 -6.40
N ASN A 399 -10.89 4.48 -6.70
CA ASN A 399 -12.07 3.70 -6.33
C ASN A 399 -12.13 3.49 -4.80
N PRO A 400 -13.27 3.79 -4.14
CA PRO A 400 -13.45 3.69 -2.69
C PRO A 400 -13.43 2.26 -2.07
N ILE A 401 -12.61 1.34 -2.57
CA ILE A 401 -12.64 -0.10 -2.20
C ILE A 401 -12.47 -0.29 -0.70
N SER A 402 -11.57 0.45 -0.05
CA SER A 402 -11.38 0.33 1.41
C SER A 402 -12.62 0.73 2.23
N GLY A 403 -13.42 1.68 1.75
CA GLY A 403 -14.70 2.02 2.36
C GLY A 403 -15.70 0.88 2.22
N MET A 404 -15.77 0.28 1.03
CA MET A 404 -16.62 -0.89 0.75
C MET A 404 -16.22 -2.11 1.61
N THR A 405 -14.92 -2.34 1.79
CA THR A 405 -14.39 -3.40 2.67
C THR A 405 -14.73 -3.15 4.13
N THR A 406 -14.56 -1.91 4.60
CA THR A 406 -14.89 -1.55 5.99
C THR A 406 -16.39 -1.69 6.25
N ALA A 407 -17.25 -1.27 5.30
CA ALA A 407 -18.69 -1.47 5.40
C ALA A 407 -19.06 -2.96 5.43
N THR A 408 -18.48 -3.77 4.54
CA THR A 408 -18.65 -5.24 4.52
C THR A 408 -18.28 -5.84 5.86
N LEU A 409 -17.12 -5.47 6.39
CA LEU A 409 -16.61 -5.97 7.65
C LEU A 409 -17.50 -5.58 8.82
N MET A 410 -17.89 -4.30 8.90
CA MET A 410 -18.72 -3.80 9.99
C MET A 410 -20.11 -4.46 9.99
N ILE A 411 -20.76 -4.57 8.83
CA ILE A 411 -22.06 -5.24 8.72
C ILE A 411 -21.93 -6.72 9.07
N THR A 412 -20.88 -7.39 8.60
CA THR A 412 -20.60 -8.80 8.94
C THR A 412 -20.41 -8.96 10.45
N CYS A 413 -19.61 -8.10 11.09
CA CYS A 413 -19.40 -8.11 12.53
C CYS A 413 -20.70 -7.85 13.31
N LEU A 414 -21.58 -6.95 12.83
CA LEU A 414 -22.88 -6.70 13.46
C LEU A 414 -23.82 -7.91 13.36
N ILE A 415 -23.85 -8.57 12.19
CA ILE A 415 -24.61 -9.83 12.01
C ILE A 415 -24.09 -10.90 12.96
N PHE A 416 -22.77 -11.08 13.03
CA PHE A 416 -22.15 -12.07 13.91
C PHE A 416 -22.44 -11.76 15.39
N LEU A 417 -22.32 -10.49 15.79
CA LEU A 417 -22.67 -10.04 17.13
C LEU A 417 -24.13 -10.32 17.48
N ALA A 418 -25.06 -10.06 16.55
CA ALA A 418 -26.49 -10.35 16.73
C ALA A 418 -26.78 -11.85 16.88
N LEU A 419 -25.96 -12.70 16.25
CA LEU A 419 -26.02 -14.16 16.37
C LEU A 419 -25.21 -14.72 17.56
N GLY A 420 -24.58 -13.86 18.37
CA GLY A 420 -23.73 -14.26 19.51
C GLY A 420 -22.33 -14.77 19.13
N MET A 421 -21.95 -14.69 17.86
CA MET A 421 -20.67 -15.15 17.31
C MET A 421 -19.55 -14.13 17.61
N THR A 422 -18.90 -14.31 18.76
CA THR A 422 -17.88 -13.37 19.28
C THR A 422 -16.54 -14.05 19.60
N SER A 423 -16.34 -15.28 19.11
CA SER A 423 -15.08 -16.00 19.29
C SER A 423 -13.94 -15.36 18.48
N PRO A 424 -12.67 -15.54 18.88
CA PRO A 424 -11.53 -15.10 18.07
C PRO A 424 -11.55 -15.68 16.65
N ILE A 425 -12.03 -16.91 16.47
CA ILE A 425 -12.14 -17.52 15.14
C ILE A 425 -13.28 -16.89 14.32
N ASP A 426 -14.37 -16.44 14.94
CA ASP A 426 -15.41 -15.66 14.26
C ASP A 426 -14.88 -14.31 13.75
N ARG A 427 -13.88 -13.72 14.42
CA ARG A 427 -13.20 -12.49 13.95
C ARG A 427 -12.38 -12.77 12.70
N VAL A 428 -11.66 -13.89 12.68
CA VAL A 428 -10.91 -14.36 11.50
C VAL A 428 -11.86 -14.63 10.34
N LEU A 429 -13.02 -15.25 10.61
CA LEU A 429 -14.06 -15.46 9.61
C LEU A 429 -14.62 -14.13 9.06
N ALA A 430 -14.98 -13.19 9.91
CA ALA A 430 -15.50 -11.88 9.48
C ALA A 430 -14.47 -11.12 8.63
N LEU A 431 -13.19 -11.16 9.04
CA LEU A 431 -12.09 -10.62 8.26
C LEU A 431 -11.93 -11.34 6.92
N SER A 432 -12.08 -12.66 6.88
CA SER A 432 -11.97 -13.45 5.65
C SER A 432 -13.09 -13.12 4.66
N VAL A 433 -14.33 -12.95 5.14
CA VAL A 433 -15.46 -12.49 4.32
C VAL A 433 -15.14 -11.12 3.72
N ALA A 434 -14.73 -10.15 4.55
CA ALA A 434 -14.39 -8.82 4.08
C ALA A 434 -13.19 -8.83 3.12
N ALA A 435 -12.20 -9.69 3.34
CA ALA A 435 -11.04 -9.84 2.47
C ALA A 435 -11.41 -10.38 1.08
N VAL A 436 -12.21 -11.44 1.01
CA VAL A 436 -12.69 -11.99 -0.27
C VAL A 436 -13.48 -10.92 -1.03
N VAL A 437 -14.37 -10.19 -0.36
CA VAL A 437 -15.17 -9.11 -0.97
C VAL A 437 -14.29 -7.93 -1.40
N CYS A 438 -13.27 -7.57 -0.61
CA CYS A 438 -12.29 -6.53 -0.95
C CYS A 438 -11.55 -6.88 -2.25
N ILE A 439 -11.02 -8.10 -2.34
CA ILE A 439 -10.30 -8.59 -3.52
C ILE A 439 -11.25 -8.70 -4.72
N ALA A 440 -12.47 -9.20 -4.52
CA ALA A 440 -13.48 -9.29 -5.57
C ALA A 440 -13.85 -7.89 -6.11
N SER A 441 -14.12 -6.93 -5.23
CA SER A 441 -14.47 -5.57 -5.62
C SER A 441 -13.33 -4.87 -6.36
N SER A 442 -12.10 -5.03 -5.86
CA SER A 442 -10.87 -4.53 -6.50
C SER A 442 -10.72 -5.12 -7.91
N ASN A 443 -10.70 -6.45 -8.01
CA ASN A 443 -10.50 -7.14 -9.29
C ASN A 443 -11.65 -6.90 -10.26
N GLY A 444 -12.91 -6.88 -9.80
CA GLY A 444 -14.06 -6.58 -10.64
C GLY A 444 -13.99 -5.17 -11.25
N GLY A 445 -13.52 -4.18 -10.49
CA GLY A 445 -13.27 -2.83 -11.00
C GLY A 445 -12.15 -2.78 -12.05
N THR A 446 -11.06 -3.52 -11.82
CA THR A 446 -9.93 -3.63 -12.77
C THR A 446 -10.34 -4.39 -14.04
N VAL A 447 -11.13 -5.47 -13.92
CA VAL A 447 -11.71 -6.19 -15.05
C VAL A 447 -12.58 -5.26 -15.88
N ALA A 448 -13.36 -4.38 -15.25
CA ALA A 448 -14.17 -3.40 -15.98
C ALA A 448 -13.31 -2.42 -16.79
N GLN A 449 -12.22 -1.91 -16.22
CA GLN A 449 -11.25 -1.06 -16.95
C GLN A 449 -10.61 -1.80 -18.12
N SER A 450 -10.12 -3.02 -17.89
CA SER A 450 -9.46 -3.83 -18.92
C SER A 450 -10.43 -4.20 -20.04
N LEU A 451 -11.66 -4.63 -19.72
CA LEU A 451 -12.70 -4.89 -20.70
C LEU A 451 -13.09 -3.62 -21.48
N LYS A 452 -13.02 -2.42 -20.87
CA LYS A 452 -13.18 -1.18 -21.62
C LYS A 452 -12.03 -0.97 -22.61
N THR A 453 -10.78 -1.15 -22.17
CA THR A 453 -9.62 -1.08 -23.07
C THR A 453 -9.84 -1.96 -24.29
N GLY A 454 -10.23 -3.22 -24.04
CA GLY A 454 -10.60 -4.20 -25.06
C GLY A 454 -11.71 -3.74 -25.98
N TYR A 455 -12.80 -3.22 -25.42
CA TYR A 455 -13.91 -2.69 -26.20
C TYR A 455 -13.46 -1.59 -27.16
N LEU A 456 -12.60 -0.67 -26.71
CA LEU A 456 -12.10 0.44 -27.53
C LEU A 456 -11.12 -0.01 -28.63
N VAL A 457 -10.21 -0.93 -28.31
CA VAL A 457 -9.24 -1.44 -29.29
C VAL A 457 -9.83 -2.50 -30.23
N GLY A 458 -10.98 -3.07 -29.89
CA GLY A 458 -11.63 -4.14 -30.65
C GLY A 458 -11.16 -5.54 -30.28
N GLY A 459 -10.85 -5.82 -29.02
CA GLY A 459 -10.51 -7.15 -28.51
C GLY A 459 -11.73 -8.06 -28.30
N THR A 460 -11.52 -9.37 -28.38
CA THR A 460 -12.55 -10.37 -28.08
C THR A 460 -12.73 -10.55 -26.56
N PRO A 461 -13.91 -10.26 -25.97
CA PRO A 461 -14.10 -10.27 -24.51
C PRO A 461 -13.75 -11.59 -23.83
N ARG A 462 -14.10 -12.74 -24.43
CA ARG A 462 -13.79 -14.08 -23.87
C ARG A 462 -12.29 -14.29 -23.62
N TYR A 463 -11.43 -13.80 -24.52
CA TYR A 463 -9.99 -13.99 -24.40
C TYR A 463 -9.39 -13.13 -23.30
N MET A 464 -9.93 -11.93 -23.12
CA MET A 464 -9.58 -11.05 -22.02
C MET A 464 -10.01 -11.61 -20.67
N GLN A 465 -11.21 -12.21 -20.61
CA GLN A 465 -11.72 -12.90 -19.43
C GLN A 465 -10.81 -14.08 -19.04
N TYR A 466 -10.35 -14.89 -20.00
CA TYR A 466 -9.36 -15.94 -19.72
C TYR A 466 -7.98 -15.38 -19.31
N ALA A 467 -7.52 -14.31 -19.96
CA ALA A 467 -6.23 -13.69 -19.66
C ALA A 467 -6.18 -13.12 -18.23
N ILE A 468 -7.23 -12.41 -17.80
CA ILE A 468 -7.31 -11.85 -16.45
C ILE A 468 -7.48 -12.94 -15.40
N MET A 469 -8.17 -14.05 -15.70
CA MET A 469 -8.21 -15.23 -14.83
C MET A 469 -6.83 -15.85 -14.63
N ALA A 470 -6.06 -16.03 -15.70
CA ALA A 470 -4.70 -16.56 -15.62
C ALA A 470 -3.78 -15.63 -14.80
N GLY A 471 -3.82 -14.32 -15.10
CA GLY A 471 -3.05 -13.31 -14.36
C GLY A 471 -3.43 -13.25 -12.89
N ALA A 472 -4.73 -13.26 -12.56
CA ALA A 472 -5.23 -13.24 -11.19
C ALA A 472 -4.85 -14.50 -10.43
N PHE A 473 -4.99 -15.67 -11.04
CA PHE A 473 -4.66 -16.95 -10.43
C PHE A 473 -3.18 -17.03 -10.08
N VAL A 474 -2.28 -16.76 -11.03
CA VAL A 474 -0.83 -16.80 -10.78
C VAL A 474 -0.41 -15.73 -9.77
N SER A 475 -0.98 -14.53 -9.85
CA SER A 475 -0.74 -13.48 -8.85
C SER A 475 -1.18 -13.92 -7.45
N ALA A 476 -2.35 -14.54 -7.31
CA ALA A 476 -2.85 -15.04 -6.04
C ALA A 476 -1.97 -16.15 -5.44
N LEU A 477 -1.31 -16.97 -6.26
CA LEU A 477 -0.36 -17.98 -5.78
C LEU A 477 0.93 -17.38 -5.22
N VAL A 478 1.38 -16.24 -5.77
CA VAL A 478 2.68 -15.63 -5.42
C VAL A 478 2.53 -14.54 -4.34
N ILE A 479 1.42 -13.81 -4.34
CA ILE A 479 1.26 -12.59 -3.53
C ILE A 479 1.39 -12.84 -2.03
N GLY A 480 0.92 -14.00 -1.54
CA GLY A 480 1.09 -14.39 -0.14
C GLY A 480 2.56 -14.59 0.23
N GLY A 481 3.35 -15.15 -0.68
CA GLY A 481 4.79 -15.27 -0.52
C GLY A 481 5.48 -13.91 -0.52
N THR A 482 5.07 -13.00 -1.41
CA THR A 482 5.56 -11.62 -1.40
C THR A 482 5.22 -10.89 -0.10
N LEU A 483 3.99 -11.00 0.39
CA LEU A 483 3.58 -10.39 1.65
C LEU A 483 4.40 -10.92 2.83
N ILE A 484 4.49 -12.24 2.96
CA ILE A 484 5.07 -12.89 4.14
C ILE A 484 6.60 -12.89 4.07
N PHE A 485 7.19 -13.42 2.99
CA PHE A 485 8.63 -13.59 2.90
C PHE A 485 9.34 -12.32 2.44
N LEU A 486 8.79 -11.56 1.50
CA LEU A 486 9.49 -10.39 0.95
C LEU A 486 9.26 -9.11 1.77
N LEU A 487 8.06 -8.92 2.34
CA LEU A 487 7.72 -7.66 3.01
C LEU A 487 7.62 -7.78 4.53
N ASN A 488 7.18 -8.93 5.07
CA ASN A 488 7.01 -9.07 6.52
C ASN A 488 8.20 -9.70 7.25
N LYS A 489 8.77 -10.80 6.76
CA LYS A 489 9.88 -11.48 7.45
C LYS A 489 11.20 -10.70 7.54
N PRO A 490 11.67 -9.95 6.52
CA PRO A 490 13.03 -9.38 6.55
C PRO A 490 13.25 -8.33 7.64
N GLY A 491 12.20 -7.60 8.04
CA GLY A 491 12.27 -6.62 9.11
C GLY A 491 11.62 -7.09 10.42
N THR A 492 11.27 -8.38 10.55
CA THR A 492 10.76 -8.92 11.81
C THR A 492 11.89 -8.91 12.84
N VAL A 493 11.63 -8.31 13.99
CA VAL A 493 12.60 -8.19 15.07
C VAL A 493 12.24 -9.18 16.17
N TYR A 494 13.23 -9.93 16.62
CA TYR A 494 13.13 -10.79 17.79
C TYR A 494 13.84 -10.09 18.95
N SER A 495 13.19 -10.04 20.11
CA SER A 495 13.73 -9.39 21.30
C SER A 495 13.61 -10.31 22.51
N SER A 496 14.73 -10.50 23.21
CA SER A 496 14.88 -11.24 24.45
C SER A 496 15.09 -10.30 25.65
N LYS A 497 14.98 -8.99 25.45
CA LYS A 497 15.12 -7.99 26.51
C LYS A 497 14.06 -8.19 27.61
N PRO A 498 14.43 -8.18 28.91
CA PRO A 498 13.48 -8.37 30.02
C PRO A 498 12.32 -7.37 30.06
N GLU A 499 12.48 -6.19 29.46
CA GLU A 499 11.43 -5.16 29.34
C GLU A 499 10.37 -5.49 28.25
N ASN A 500 10.73 -6.34 27.29
CA ASN A 500 9.91 -6.73 26.14
C ASN A 500 9.31 -8.12 26.30
N VAL A 501 9.95 -8.99 27.09
CA VAL A 501 9.52 -10.37 27.34
C VAL A 501 8.93 -10.48 28.75
N PRO A 502 7.69 -10.98 28.92
CA PRO A 502 7.12 -11.15 30.23
C PRO A 502 7.88 -12.26 30.99
N PRO A 503 8.18 -12.08 32.29
CA PRO A 503 8.77 -13.11 33.14
C PRO A 503 7.70 -14.15 33.51
N LEU A 504 7.20 -14.88 32.51
CA LEU A 504 6.10 -15.82 32.62
C LEU A 504 6.57 -17.21 32.21
N THR A 505 6.24 -18.21 33.04
CA THR A 505 6.40 -19.63 32.72
C THR A 505 5.02 -20.27 32.66
N LEU A 506 4.70 -20.86 31.52
CA LEU A 506 3.43 -21.53 31.29
C LEU A 506 3.40 -22.91 31.95
N ALA A 507 2.28 -23.25 32.57
CA ALA A 507 2.05 -24.58 33.10
C ALA A 507 1.92 -25.61 31.95
N PRO A 508 2.20 -26.90 32.16
CA PRO A 508 2.08 -27.92 31.11
C PRO A 508 0.72 -27.94 30.40
N ALA A 509 -0.37 -27.69 31.15
CA ALA A 509 -1.73 -27.59 30.59
C ALA A 509 -1.94 -26.36 29.69
N GLU A 510 -1.27 -25.24 30.00
CA GLU A 510 -1.28 -24.03 29.16
C GLU A 510 -0.42 -24.26 27.91
N LEU A 511 0.75 -24.88 28.09
CA LEU A 511 1.66 -25.20 27.00
C LEU A 511 1.07 -26.20 26.01
N ALA A 512 0.27 -27.16 26.47
CA ALA A 512 -0.44 -28.12 25.63
C ALA A 512 -1.48 -27.46 24.69
N ARG A 513 -2.01 -26.28 25.06
CA ARG A 513 -2.96 -25.53 24.24
C ARG A 513 -2.32 -24.74 23.11
N LEU A 514 -1.03 -24.41 23.24
CA LEU A 514 -0.30 -23.76 22.18
C LEU A 514 -0.08 -24.77 21.04
N SER A 515 -0.80 -24.56 19.95
CA SER A 515 -0.82 -25.43 18.76
C SER A 515 0.20 -24.99 17.70
N GLN A 516 0.49 -23.70 17.64
CA GLN A 516 1.41 -23.14 16.66
C GLN A 516 2.85 -23.25 17.15
N THR A 517 3.75 -23.63 16.24
CA THR A 517 5.19 -23.69 16.48
C THR A 517 5.93 -22.87 15.43
N GLU A 518 7.12 -22.39 15.81
CA GLU A 518 8.02 -21.65 14.92
C GLU A 518 9.46 -22.07 15.22
N MET A 519 10.26 -22.26 14.17
CA MET A 519 11.70 -22.44 14.34
C MET A 519 12.41 -21.08 14.36
N TYR A 520 13.23 -20.86 15.38
CA TYR A 520 14.08 -19.70 15.54
C TYR A 520 15.46 -20.14 16.04
N GLU A 521 16.54 -19.68 15.39
CA GLU A 521 17.93 -20.07 15.71
C GLU A 521 18.15 -21.60 15.85
N GLY A 522 17.50 -22.41 15.01
CA GLY A 522 17.62 -23.86 15.03
C GLY A 522 16.86 -24.58 16.15
N LYS A 523 16.14 -23.85 17.01
CA LYS A 523 15.24 -24.40 18.03
C LYS A 523 13.77 -24.20 17.65
N THR A 524 12.93 -25.18 17.96
CA THR A 524 11.48 -25.08 17.77
C THR A 524 10.85 -24.49 19.03
N TYR A 525 10.11 -23.40 18.89
CA TYR A 525 9.34 -22.76 19.96
C TYR A 525 7.85 -22.94 19.72
N LYS A 526 7.06 -22.89 20.79
CA LYS A 526 5.61 -22.70 20.72
C LYS A 526 5.27 -21.23 20.65
N ILE A 527 4.20 -20.85 19.96
CA ILE A 527 3.77 -19.46 19.84
C ILE A 527 2.65 -19.19 20.84
N MET A 528 2.83 -18.16 21.67
CA MET A 528 1.79 -17.60 22.53
C MET A 528 1.43 -16.20 22.06
N ASP A 529 0.15 -15.95 21.75
CA ASP A 529 -0.33 -14.60 21.48
C ASP A 529 -1.54 -14.28 22.35
N ALA A 530 -1.40 -13.29 23.25
CA ALA A 530 -2.47 -12.93 24.17
C ALA A 530 -3.73 -12.38 23.47
N ARG A 531 -3.67 -12.02 22.18
CA ARG A 531 -4.81 -11.46 21.42
C ARG A 531 -5.73 -12.52 20.83
N ASN A 532 -5.20 -13.71 20.53
CA ASN A 532 -5.96 -14.78 19.85
C ASN A 532 -6.86 -15.57 20.81
N GLY A 533 -6.72 -15.35 22.13
CA GLY A 533 -7.54 -15.94 23.17
C GLY A 533 -7.29 -17.43 23.44
N GLU A 534 -6.26 -18.06 22.87
CA GLU A 534 -5.91 -19.49 23.07
C GLU A 534 -5.69 -19.84 24.55
N LEU A 535 -5.17 -18.89 25.33
CA LEU A 535 -4.98 -19.04 26.78
C LEU A 535 -6.06 -18.37 27.62
N ILE A 536 -7.04 -17.69 26.99
CA ILE A 536 -8.00 -16.79 27.67
C ILE A 536 -9.43 -17.35 27.68
N LYS A 537 -9.85 -18.08 26.63
CA LYS A 537 -11.22 -18.62 26.58
C LYS A 537 -11.30 -20.06 27.09
N ALA A 538 -12.18 -20.22 28.09
CA ALA A 538 -12.62 -21.48 28.67
C ALA A 538 -13.50 -22.27 27.67
N ALA A 539 -12.90 -22.91 26.66
CA ALA A 539 -13.62 -23.93 25.90
C ALA A 539 -13.98 -25.13 26.81
N ASP A 540 -13.18 -25.38 27.86
CA ASP A 540 -13.27 -26.56 28.73
C ASP A 540 -13.39 -26.23 30.23
N GLY A 541 -13.90 -25.04 30.60
CA GLY A 541 -14.01 -24.63 32.02
C GLY A 541 -12.69 -24.22 32.69
N TYR A 542 -11.60 -24.10 31.93
CA TYR A 542 -10.32 -23.59 32.43
C TYR A 542 -10.35 -22.08 32.65
N LYS A 543 -10.01 -21.64 33.87
CA LYS A 543 -9.81 -20.23 34.20
C LYS A 543 -8.33 -19.87 34.01
N PRO A 544 -8.01 -18.91 33.12
CA PRO A 544 -6.64 -18.42 32.96
C PRO A 544 -6.12 -17.83 34.28
N ARG A 545 -4.84 -18.03 34.59
CA ARG A 545 -4.20 -17.34 35.71
C ARG A 545 -4.24 -15.83 35.47
N GLU A 546 -4.50 -15.03 36.51
CA GLU A 546 -4.54 -13.57 36.40
C GLU A 546 -3.24 -12.99 35.82
N GLU A 547 -2.10 -13.64 36.09
CA GLU A 547 -0.80 -13.28 35.54
C GLU A 547 -0.85 -13.26 34.01
N VAL A 548 -1.33 -14.35 33.38
CA VAL A 548 -1.44 -14.49 31.92
C VAL A 548 -2.33 -13.40 31.29
N LEU A 549 -3.33 -12.92 32.03
CA LEU A 549 -4.29 -11.91 31.57
C LEU A 549 -3.79 -10.45 31.66
N LYS A 550 -2.74 -10.17 32.44
CA LYS A 550 -2.27 -8.81 32.72
C LYS A 550 -1.17 -8.30 31.78
N TYR A 551 -0.63 -9.14 30.90
CA TYR A 551 0.54 -8.79 30.08
C TYR A 551 0.20 -8.06 28.78
N LYS A 552 1.22 -7.36 28.24
CA LYS A 552 1.10 -6.62 26.99
C LYS A 552 0.72 -7.56 25.83
N PRO A 553 -0.28 -7.21 25.02
CA PRO A 553 -0.58 -7.91 23.78
C PRO A 553 0.65 -8.00 22.88
N GLY A 554 1.02 -9.21 22.47
CA GLY A 554 2.22 -9.46 21.68
C GLY A 554 2.33 -10.94 21.33
N ARG A 555 3.18 -11.24 20.34
CA ARG A 555 3.43 -12.60 19.88
C ARG A 555 4.75 -13.08 20.49
N TYR A 556 4.68 -14.06 21.36
CA TYR A 556 5.83 -14.54 22.13
C TYR A 556 6.18 -15.97 21.75
N LEU A 557 7.48 -16.27 21.73
CA LEU A 557 8.01 -17.62 21.58
C LEU A 557 8.24 -18.22 22.97
N VAL A 558 7.71 -19.41 23.16
CA VAL A 558 7.73 -20.17 24.42
C VAL A 558 8.54 -21.43 24.20
N GLU A 559 9.49 -21.69 25.10
CA GLU A 559 10.28 -22.90 25.08
C GLU A 559 9.39 -24.13 25.34
N PRO A 560 9.44 -25.18 24.49
CA PRO A 560 8.60 -26.37 24.68
C PRO A 560 8.96 -27.20 25.92
N ASP A 561 10.22 -27.16 26.35
CA ASP A 561 10.70 -28.01 27.44
C ASP A 561 10.46 -27.35 28.81
N THR A 562 10.67 -26.04 28.90
CA THR A 562 10.59 -25.28 30.16
C THR A 562 9.25 -24.56 30.33
N GLY A 563 8.51 -24.32 29.24
CA GLY A 563 7.33 -23.47 29.24
C GLY A 563 7.64 -21.97 29.42
N THR A 564 8.92 -21.59 29.40
CA THR A 564 9.34 -20.19 29.64
C THR A 564 9.06 -19.34 28.41
N VAL A 565 8.41 -18.20 28.61
CA VAL A 565 8.25 -17.18 27.58
C VAL A 565 9.60 -16.47 27.42
N ALA A 566 10.27 -16.69 26.29
CA ALA A 566 11.68 -16.33 26.13
C ALA A 566 11.91 -15.16 25.17
N ILE A 567 11.07 -15.02 24.13
CA ILE A 567 11.33 -14.10 23.02
C ILE A 567 10.04 -13.41 22.60
N LEU A 568 10.07 -12.09 22.43
CA LEU A 568 9.04 -11.33 21.73
C LEU A 568 9.35 -11.30 20.24
N LYS A 569 8.40 -11.72 19.41
CA LYS A 569 8.43 -11.56 17.96
C LYS A 569 7.62 -10.32 17.56
N ASP A 570 8.29 -9.34 16.99
CA ASP A 570 7.69 -8.10 16.51
C ASP A 570 7.80 -7.99 14.98
N ASP A 571 6.69 -8.26 14.29
CA ASP A 571 6.60 -8.30 12.83
C ASP A 571 6.96 -6.97 12.16
N THR A 572 7.45 -6.99 10.91
CA THR A 572 7.74 -5.74 10.17
C THR A 572 6.47 -4.91 9.99
N ILE A 573 5.40 -5.57 9.57
CA ILE A 573 4.13 -4.90 9.28
C ILE A 573 3.45 -4.57 10.60
N MET A 574 3.22 -3.27 10.84
CA MET A 574 2.64 -2.73 12.07
C MET A 574 3.43 -2.99 13.36
N GLY A 575 4.71 -3.38 13.28
CA GLY A 575 5.56 -3.60 14.44
C GLY A 575 5.78 -2.36 15.30
N GLN A 576 6.13 -2.56 16.57
CA GLN A 576 6.19 -1.49 17.58
C GLN A 576 7.59 -1.18 18.12
N LEU A 577 8.52 -2.14 18.08
CA LEU A 577 9.88 -1.94 18.59
C LEU A 577 10.62 -0.95 17.68
N LYS A 578 11.24 0.06 18.30
CA LYS A 578 12.03 1.08 17.61
C LYS A 578 13.52 0.76 17.58
N THR A 579 13.96 -0.14 18.45
CA THR A 579 15.35 -0.54 18.63
C THR A 579 15.42 -2.05 18.76
N ARG A 580 16.43 -2.66 18.17
CA ARG A 580 16.76 -4.07 18.36
C ARG A 580 17.40 -4.29 19.74
N ASP A 581 17.70 -5.54 20.06
CA ASP A 581 18.37 -5.88 21.31
C ASP A 581 19.77 -5.29 21.38
N ASP A 582 20.49 -5.26 20.26
CA ASP A 582 21.83 -4.68 20.07
C ASP A 582 21.86 -3.13 20.04
N GLY A 583 20.74 -2.48 20.31
CA GLY A 583 20.59 -1.02 20.31
C GLY A 583 20.34 -0.41 18.93
N THR A 584 20.48 -1.17 17.84
CA THR A 584 20.32 -0.61 16.49
C THR A 584 18.88 -0.15 16.24
N PRO A 585 18.68 1.01 15.58
CA PRO A 585 17.34 1.49 15.25
C PRO A 585 16.68 0.57 14.21
N VAL A 586 15.37 0.36 14.38
CA VAL A 586 14.55 -0.44 13.46
C VAL A 586 13.79 0.50 12.54
N GLU A 587 14.06 0.42 11.24
CA GLU A 587 13.29 1.15 10.23
C GLU A 587 11.90 0.51 10.02
N ARG A 588 10.87 1.11 10.62
CA ARG A 588 9.47 0.68 10.41
C ARG A 588 8.91 1.29 9.13
N LYS A 589 8.96 0.53 8.04
CA LYS A 589 8.52 0.97 6.70
C LYS A 589 7.01 0.80 6.44
N PHE A 590 6.35 -0.14 7.14
CA PHE A 590 4.97 -0.54 6.86
C PHE A 590 4.03 -0.28 8.05
N ASP A 591 3.43 0.91 8.08
CA ASP A 591 2.44 1.28 9.11
C ASP A 591 1.07 0.61 8.86
N ALA A 592 0.80 0.18 7.61
CA ALA A 592 -0.43 -0.44 7.13
C ALA A 592 -1.70 0.24 7.68
N PRO A 593 -1.88 1.54 7.40
CA PRO A 593 -2.87 2.37 8.08
C PRO A 593 -4.32 1.90 7.85
N LYS A 594 -4.63 1.41 6.64
CA LYS A 594 -5.95 0.81 6.32
C LYS A 594 -6.23 -0.46 7.11
N THR A 595 -5.21 -1.30 7.25
CA THR A 595 -5.30 -2.54 8.01
C THR A 595 -5.59 -2.27 9.49
N ARG A 596 -4.95 -1.25 10.07
CA ARG A 596 -5.22 -0.85 11.46
C ARG A 596 -6.66 -0.44 11.69
N VAL A 597 -7.24 0.33 10.77
CA VAL A 597 -8.65 0.70 10.83
C VAL A 597 -9.56 -0.54 10.82
N LEU A 598 -9.31 -1.50 9.94
CA LEU A 598 -10.10 -2.75 9.91
C LEU A 598 -9.96 -3.54 11.23
N GLY A 599 -8.75 -3.64 11.77
CA GLY A 599 -8.51 -4.31 13.05
C GLY A 599 -9.22 -3.64 14.22
N ILE A 600 -9.26 -2.30 14.26
CA ILE A 600 -10.01 -1.52 15.26
C ILE A 600 -11.50 -1.83 15.17
N VAL A 601 -12.07 -1.85 13.95
CA VAL A 601 -13.50 -2.14 13.74
C VAL A 601 -13.83 -3.57 14.20
N ILE A 602 -13.03 -4.57 13.83
CA ILE A 602 -13.27 -5.98 14.21
C ILE A 602 -13.20 -6.15 15.72
N ASN A 603 -12.07 -5.75 16.32
CA ASN A 603 -11.85 -5.96 17.74
C ASN A 603 -12.83 -5.15 18.57
N GLY A 604 -13.10 -3.90 18.19
CA GLY A 604 -14.04 -3.08 18.93
C GLY A 604 -15.47 -3.63 18.89
N VAL A 605 -15.99 -3.96 17.71
CA VAL A 605 -17.39 -4.43 17.57
C VAL A 605 -17.57 -5.81 18.21
N LEU A 606 -16.70 -6.78 17.89
CA LEU A 606 -16.86 -8.16 18.36
C LEU A 606 -16.35 -8.40 19.80
N SER A 607 -15.46 -7.56 20.33
CA SER A 607 -15.05 -7.63 21.75
C SER A 607 -15.91 -6.77 22.68
N LYS A 608 -16.84 -5.97 22.13
CA LYS A 608 -17.63 -4.97 22.88
C LYS A 608 -16.77 -3.93 23.62
N ASP A 609 -15.55 -3.69 23.14
CA ASP A 609 -14.56 -2.78 23.75
C ASP A 609 -14.26 -1.57 22.85
N LEU A 610 -15.18 -1.27 21.93
CA LEU A 610 -15.03 -0.11 21.05
C LEU A 610 -15.28 1.18 21.84
N ASN A 611 -14.34 2.13 21.75
CA ASN A 611 -14.59 3.48 22.22
C ASN A 611 -15.59 4.18 21.27
N TRP A 612 -16.88 4.00 21.58
CA TRP A 612 -17.98 4.53 20.78
C TRP A 612 -17.95 6.05 20.66
N THR A 613 -17.42 6.76 21.65
CA THR A 613 -17.30 8.23 21.61
C THR A 613 -16.38 8.66 20.47
N MET A 614 -15.18 8.08 20.37
CA MET A 614 -14.23 8.41 19.31
C MET A 614 -14.76 8.02 17.92
N VAL A 615 -15.39 6.85 17.84
CA VAL A 615 -16.01 6.37 16.59
C VAL A 615 -17.17 7.26 16.16
N ALA A 616 -18.01 7.71 17.10
CA ALA A 616 -19.12 8.62 16.83
C ALA A 616 -18.63 10.00 16.35
N ILE A 617 -17.55 10.53 16.91
CA ILE A 617 -16.92 11.76 16.40
C ILE A 617 -16.53 11.58 14.93
N GLY A 618 -15.87 10.46 14.60
CA GLY A 618 -15.54 10.13 13.23
C GLY A 618 -16.77 10.02 12.32
N ALA A 619 -17.82 9.36 12.80
CA ALA A 619 -19.08 9.23 12.08
C ALA A 619 -19.73 10.59 11.78
N MET A 620 -19.74 11.49 12.77
CA MET A 620 -20.27 12.85 12.61
C MET A 620 -19.47 13.66 11.59
N ILE A 621 -18.14 13.53 11.57
CA ILE A 621 -17.30 14.15 10.54
C ILE A 621 -17.71 13.64 9.16
N ALA A 622 -17.87 12.33 8.99
CA ALA A 622 -18.27 11.74 7.71
C ALA A 622 -19.65 12.23 7.25
N VAL A 623 -20.64 12.24 8.14
CA VAL A 623 -21.99 12.75 7.84
C VAL A 623 -21.94 14.23 7.44
N MET A 624 -21.21 15.06 8.19
CA MET A 624 -21.09 16.48 7.91
C MET A 624 -20.46 16.75 6.53
N LEU A 625 -19.41 16.01 6.17
CA LEU A 625 -18.77 16.13 4.86
C LEU A 625 -19.71 15.76 3.72
N GLU A 626 -20.47 14.66 3.87
CA GLU A 626 -21.44 14.24 2.87
C GLU A 626 -22.60 15.24 2.72
N LEU A 627 -23.03 15.89 3.81
CA LEU A 627 -24.01 16.98 3.78
C LEU A 627 -23.46 18.23 3.07
N CYS A 628 -22.17 18.51 3.21
CA CYS A 628 -21.47 19.57 2.48
C CYS A 628 -21.16 19.21 1.00
N GLY A 629 -21.55 18.03 0.52
CA GLY A 629 -21.26 17.57 -0.85
C GLY A 629 -19.79 17.19 -1.07
N VAL A 630 -19.03 16.99 0.00
CA VAL A 630 -17.63 16.55 -0.03
C VAL A 630 -17.58 15.03 0.16
N SER A 631 -16.73 14.34 -0.60
CA SER A 631 -16.54 12.89 -0.44
C SER A 631 -15.93 12.60 0.93
N ALA A 632 -16.72 12.03 1.85
CA ALA A 632 -16.24 11.70 3.18
C ALA A 632 -15.16 10.61 3.13
N LEU A 633 -15.17 9.74 2.12
CA LEU A 633 -14.20 8.66 2.07
C LEU A 633 -12.80 9.15 1.71
N ALA A 634 -12.65 10.00 0.69
CA ALA A 634 -11.34 10.56 0.33
C ALA A 634 -10.75 11.39 1.49
N PHE A 635 -11.62 12.13 2.19
CA PHE A 635 -11.25 12.87 3.38
C PHE A 635 -10.85 11.95 4.54
N ALA A 636 -11.62 10.89 4.79
CA ALA A 636 -11.35 9.93 5.86
C ALA A 636 -9.99 9.24 5.66
N VAL A 637 -9.59 8.94 4.42
CA VAL A 637 -8.25 8.44 4.11
C VAL A 637 -7.18 9.41 4.62
N GLY A 638 -7.33 10.70 4.33
CA GLY A 638 -6.43 11.74 4.84
C GLY A 638 -6.35 11.82 6.36
N LEU A 639 -7.46 11.57 7.06
CA LEU A 639 -7.56 11.72 8.51
C LEU A 639 -6.68 10.74 9.30
N TYR A 640 -6.48 9.51 8.80
CA TYR A 640 -5.69 8.49 9.48
C TYR A 640 -4.33 8.20 8.81
N VAL A 641 -4.14 8.60 7.54
CA VAL A 641 -2.85 8.49 6.84
C VAL A 641 -1.90 9.56 7.39
N PRO A 642 -0.62 9.23 7.64
CA PRO A 642 0.37 10.22 8.03
C PRO A 642 0.42 11.45 7.11
N ILE A 643 0.37 12.65 7.71
CA ILE A 643 0.42 13.93 6.98
C ILE A 643 1.58 14.01 5.98
N GLN A 644 2.70 13.36 6.28
CA GLN A 644 3.88 13.30 5.42
C GLN A 644 3.60 12.73 4.02
N PHE A 645 2.65 11.81 3.89
CA PHE A 645 2.27 11.26 2.60
C PHE A 645 1.28 12.19 1.87
N SER A 646 0.33 12.78 2.60
CA SER A 646 -0.72 13.63 2.04
C SER A 646 -0.19 14.90 1.40
N VAL A 647 0.88 15.49 1.94
CA VAL A 647 1.50 16.70 1.38
C VAL A 647 2.07 16.44 -0.01
N THR A 648 2.85 15.36 -0.18
CA THR A 648 3.45 15.01 -1.46
C THR A 648 2.42 14.65 -2.52
N ILE A 649 1.36 13.92 -2.12
CA ILE A 649 0.21 13.63 -2.98
C ILE A 649 -0.49 14.94 -3.39
N PHE A 650 -0.66 15.88 -2.46
CA PHE A 650 -1.23 17.20 -2.76
C PHE A 650 -0.40 18.00 -3.75
N ILE A 651 0.94 18.01 -3.62
CA ILE A 651 1.85 18.66 -4.58
C ILE A 651 1.63 18.09 -5.99
N GLY A 652 1.58 16.76 -6.14
CA GLY A 652 1.29 16.12 -7.42
C GLY A 652 -0.07 16.54 -8.01
N GLY A 653 -1.09 16.62 -7.16
CA GLY A 653 -2.43 17.10 -7.53
C GLY A 653 -2.44 18.56 -7.99
N VAL A 654 -1.68 19.44 -7.33
CA VAL A 654 -1.52 20.86 -7.74
C VAL A 654 -0.86 20.96 -9.11
N VAL A 655 0.17 20.15 -9.37
CA VAL A 655 0.81 20.08 -10.69
C VAL A 655 -0.20 19.63 -11.75
N ARG A 656 -0.99 18.58 -11.47
CA ARG A 656 -2.07 18.13 -12.36
C ARG A 656 -3.08 19.24 -12.63
N TRP A 657 -3.51 19.99 -11.62
CA TRP A 657 -4.43 21.12 -11.82
C TRP A 657 -3.87 22.24 -12.70
N ALA A 658 -2.58 22.57 -12.55
CA ALA A 658 -1.93 23.56 -13.40
C ALA A 658 -1.91 23.11 -14.88
N VAL A 659 -1.68 21.83 -15.11
CA VAL A 659 -1.71 21.20 -16.44
C VAL A 659 -3.14 21.13 -16.99
N ASP A 660 -4.10 20.72 -16.17
CA ASP A 660 -5.50 20.58 -16.57
C ASP A 660 -6.13 21.93 -16.93
N LYS A 661 -5.67 23.05 -16.36
CA LYS A 661 -6.09 24.40 -16.81
C LYS A 661 -5.77 24.65 -18.28
N LYS A 662 -4.61 24.19 -18.76
CA LYS A 662 -4.23 24.31 -20.17
C LYS A 662 -5.13 23.43 -21.03
N TYR A 663 -5.27 22.15 -20.67
CA TYR A 663 -6.13 21.22 -21.41
C TYR A 663 -7.60 21.63 -21.39
N ALA A 664 -8.10 22.23 -20.31
CA ALA A 664 -9.46 22.77 -20.23
C ALA A 664 -9.65 23.97 -21.16
N ALA A 665 -8.64 24.85 -21.28
CA ALA A 665 -8.69 25.97 -22.23
C ALA A 665 -8.67 25.49 -23.69
N GLU A 666 -7.87 24.46 -24.00
CA GLU A 666 -7.88 23.80 -25.31
C GLU A 666 -9.22 23.11 -25.58
N ALA A 667 -9.73 22.35 -24.61
CA ALA A 667 -11.04 21.70 -24.68
C ALA A 667 -12.17 22.69 -24.95
N ALA A 668 -12.19 23.82 -24.24
CA ALA A 668 -13.21 24.84 -24.44
C ALA A 668 -13.17 25.42 -25.86
N ARG A 669 -11.97 25.54 -26.46
CA ARG A 669 -11.81 25.96 -27.87
C ARG A 669 -12.31 24.89 -28.83
N ASP A 670 -11.94 23.62 -28.61
CA ASP A 670 -12.35 22.49 -29.44
C ASP A 670 -13.89 22.31 -29.40
N ILE A 671 -14.50 22.43 -28.22
CA ILE A 671 -15.96 22.36 -28.01
C ILE A 671 -16.67 23.58 -28.63
N ALA A 672 -16.07 24.78 -28.54
CA ALA A 672 -16.63 25.96 -29.20
C ALA A 672 -16.55 25.85 -30.73
N ALA A 673 -15.46 25.29 -31.27
CA ALA A 673 -15.28 25.04 -32.70
C ALA A 673 -16.25 23.99 -33.25
N ALA A 674 -16.78 23.10 -32.39
CA ALA A 674 -17.79 22.10 -32.76
C ALA A 674 -19.17 22.72 -33.10
N GLY A 675 -19.39 24.01 -32.83
CA GLY A 675 -20.66 24.69 -33.11
C GLY A 675 -21.82 24.21 -32.23
N ASP A 676 -23.08 24.36 -32.66
CA ASP A 676 -24.26 23.94 -31.90
C ASP A 676 -24.71 22.49 -32.14
N ASP A 677 -23.96 21.74 -32.95
CA ASP A 677 -24.22 20.32 -33.17
C ASP A 677 -23.98 19.53 -31.87
N PRO A 678 -25.03 18.93 -31.26
CA PRO A 678 -24.91 18.21 -30.00
C PRO A 678 -24.00 16.97 -30.10
N ALA A 679 -23.88 16.36 -31.28
CA ALA A 679 -23.04 15.18 -31.50
C ALA A 679 -21.55 15.56 -31.57
N LYS A 680 -21.23 16.65 -32.27
CA LYS A 680 -19.85 17.15 -32.36
C LYS A 680 -19.36 17.74 -31.04
N LYS A 681 -20.21 18.49 -30.32
CA LYS A 681 -19.87 18.99 -28.97
C LYS A 681 -19.53 17.85 -28.02
N ALA A 682 -20.35 16.81 -27.98
CA ALA A 682 -20.12 15.66 -27.12
C ALA A 682 -18.89 14.84 -27.54
N GLN A 683 -18.59 14.73 -28.85
CA GLN A 683 -17.34 14.15 -29.33
C GLN A 683 -16.11 14.98 -28.92
N ALA A 684 -16.20 16.31 -29.00
CA ALA A 684 -15.14 17.21 -28.56
C ALA A 684 -14.90 17.13 -27.04
N GLU A 685 -15.96 17.01 -26.24
CA GLU A 685 -15.87 16.78 -24.79
C GLU A 685 -15.15 15.46 -24.47
N VAL A 686 -15.50 14.38 -25.16
CA VAL A 686 -14.85 13.06 -24.96
C VAL A 686 -13.38 13.09 -25.37
N GLU A 687 -13.07 13.70 -26.51
CA GLU A 687 -11.68 13.85 -26.98
C GLU A 687 -10.85 14.74 -26.05
N ALA A 688 -11.45 15.80 -25.50
CA ALA A 688 -10.82 16.65 -24.50
C ALA A 688 -10.45 15.88 -23.22
N ILE A 689 -11.40 15.10 -22.68
CA ILE A 689 -11.12 14.26 -21.51
C ILE A 689 -10.05 13.22 -21.86
N ARG A 690 -10.10 12.63 -23.06
CA ARG A 690 -9.07 11.69 -23.54
C ARG A 690 -7.68 12.32 -23.59
N LYS A 691 -7.54 13.52 -24.17
CA LYS A 691 -6.26 14.26 -24.24
C LYS A 691 -5.70 14.52 -22.83
N ALA A 692 -6.55 14.93 -21.89
CA ALA A 692 -6.14 15.15 -20.51
C ALA A 692 -5.67 13.86 -19.81
N GLU A 693 -6.38 12.74 -19.98
CA GLU A 693 -6.09 11.44 -19.36
C GLU A 693 -4.93 10.69 -20.03
N THR A 694 -4.53 11.06 -21.24
CA THR A 694 -3.40 10.45 -21.98
C THR A 694 -2.19 11.36 -22.14
N SER A 695 -2.21 12.50 -21.44
CA SER A 695 -1.15 13.50 -21.53
C SER A 695 0.24 12.92 -21.21
N PRO A 696 1.31 13.48 -21.78
CA PRO A 696 2.69 13.09 -21.44
C PRO A 696 2.97 13.12 -19.93
N GLY A 697 2.34 14.03 -19.19
CA GLY A 697 2.43 14.09 -17.74
C GLY A 697 1.84 12.87 -17.03
N VAL A 698 0.70 12.33 -17.49
CA VAL A 698 0.12 11.09 -16.95
C VAL A 698 1.06 9.90 -17.18
N LEU A 699 1.70 9.83 -18.35
CA LEU A 699 2.67 8.79 -18.68
C LEU A 699 3.93 8.89 -17.79
N LEU A 700 4.46 10.10 -17.60
CA LEU A 700 5.61 10.32 -16.73
C LEU A 700 5.28 9.98 -15.27
N ALA A 701 4.13 10.40 -14.77
CA ALA A 701 3.64 10.08 -13.42
C ALA A 701 3.47 8.57 -13.22
N SER A 702 2.94 7.86 -14.22
CA SER A 702 2.85 6.39 -14.22
C SER A 702 4.24 5.74 -14.13
N GLY A 703 5.23 6.31 -14.83
CA GLY A 703 6.63 5.94 -14.70
C GLY A 703 7.17 6.17 -13.29
N TYR A 704 6.87 7.32 -12.68
CA TYR A 704 7.30 7.63 -11.30
C TYR A 704 6.78 6.62 -10.28
N ILE A 705 5.50 6.26 -10.38
CA ILE A 705 4.87 5.27 -9.51
C ILE A 705 5.55 3.91 -9.67
N ALA A 706 5.69 3.43 -10.90
CA ALA A 706 6.29 2.13 -11.19
C ALA A 706 7.76 2.06 -10.71
N GLY A 707 8.57 3.06 -11.07
CA GLY A 707 9.99 3.11 -10.75
C GLY A 707 10.28 3.20 -9.26
N GLY A 708 9.62 4.13 -8.56
CA GLY A 708 9.82 4.34 -7.12
C GLY A 708 9.34 3.15 -6.28
N SER A 709 8.22 2.53 -6.65
CA SER A 709 7.67 1.40 -5.91
C SER A 709 8.45 0.10 -6.13
N ILE A 710 8.91 -0.16 -7.37
CA ILE A 710 9.76 -1.32 -7.66
C ILE A 710 11.13 -1.17 -6.98
N ALA A 711 11.72 0.03 -6.99
CA ALA A 711 12.92 0.31 -6.21
C ALA A 711 12.67 0.06 -4.71
N GLY A 712 11.54 0.49 -4.16
CA GLY A 712 11.13 0.22 -2.78
C GLY A 712 11.06 -1.27 -2.44
N VAL A 713 10.47 -2.08 -3.32
CA VAL A 713 10.42 -3.55 -3.17
C VAL A 713 11.82 -4.17 -3.19
N LEU A 714 12.69 -3.74 -4.11
CA LEU A 714 14.07 -4.24 -4.19
C LEU A 714 14.89 -3.85 -2.96
N ILE A 715 14.75 -2.61 -2.47
CA ILE A 715 15.42 -2.14 -1.25
C ILE A 715 14.92 -2.92 -0.03
N ALA A 716 13.61 -3.17 0.07
CA ALA A 716 13.05 -4.00 1.13
C ALA A 716 13.60 -5.44 1.09
N PHE A 717 13.83 -5.99 -0.11
CA PHE A 717 14.50 -7.27 -0.28
C PHE A 717 15.99 -7.22 0.13
N LEU A 718 16.73 -6.17 -0.22
CA LEU A 718 18.13 -6.03 0.20
C LEU A 718 18.31 -5.90 1.73
N ALA A 719 17.23 -5.56 2.46
CA ALA A 719 17.22 -5.54 3.92
C ALA A 719 17.35 -6.95 4.57
N PHE A 720 17.30 -8.04 3.79
CA PHE A 720 17.61 -9.39 4.28
C PHE A 720 19.06 -9.55 4.76
N SER A 721 19.96 -8.66 4.35
CA SER A 721 21.33 -8.66 4.87
C SER A 721 21.43 -7.73 6.07
N ASP A 722 21.96 -8.23 7.19
CA ASP A 722 22.22 -7.40 8.38
C ASP A 722 23.31 -6.34 8.15
N THR A 723 24.12 -6.49 7.10
CA THR A 723 25.28 -5.64 6.82
C THR A 723 25.09 -4.72 5.62
N LEU A 724 24.40 -5.19 4.57
CA LEU A 724 24.31 -4.48 3.29
C LEU A 724 23.62 -3.10 3.40
N PRO A 725 22.49 -2.93 4.13
CA PRO A 725 21.86 -1.62 4.29
C PRO A 725 22.76 -0.60 4.99
N ARG A 726 23.50 -1.04 6.04
CA ARG A 726 24.42 -0.19 6.80
C ARG A 726 25.67 0.18 5.99
N ASP A 727 26.12 -0.74 5.12
CA ASP A 727 27.22 -0.49 4.19
C ASP A 727 26.82 0.46 3.05
N LEU A 728 25.59 0.31 2.52
CA LEU A 728 25.04 1.22 1.52
C LEU A 728 24.78 2.62 2.10
N SER A 729 24.45 2.71 3.39
CA SER A 729 24.29 3.96 4.13
C SER A 729 25.61 4.55 4.65
N ALA A 730 26.79 4.01 4.28
CA ALA A 730 28.08 4.59 4.69
C ALA A 730 28.27 6.04 4.23
N PHE A 731 27.55 6.45 3.18
CA PHE A 731 27.55 7.82 2.64
C PHE A 731 26.42 8.70 3.22
N GLN A 732 25.67 8.20 4.20
CA GLN A 732 24.49 8.86 4.76
C GLN A 732 24.83 10.16 5.51
N TYR A 733 26.01 10.22 6.14
CA TYR A 733 26.38 11.32 7.01
C TYR A 733 27.66 11.99 6.53
N ARG A 734 27.70 13.31 6.68
CA ARG A 734 28.96 14.05 6.54
C ARG A 734 29.71 13.89 7.84
N SER A 735 30.98 13.48 7.80
CA SER A 735 31.82 13.52 8.99
C SER A 735 32.39 14.90 9.21
N ALA A 736 32.48 15.31 10.47
CA ALA A 736 33.18 16.51 10.89
C ALA A 736 34.20 16.15 11.99
N PRO A 737 35.45 16.65 11.89
CA PRO A 737 36.44 16.41 12.92
C PRO A 737 36.13 17.23 14.18
N ILE A 738 36.25 16.60 15.36
CA ILE A 738 36.07 17.28 16.64
C ILE A 738 37.20 18.30 16.85
N GLY A 739 38.44 17.90 16.55
CA GLY A 739 39.63 18.76 16.63
C GLY A 739 40.16 19.00 18.05
N ALA A 740 39.50 18.46 19.08
CA ALA A 740 39.93 18.47 20.47
C ALA A 740 39.33 17.26 21.22
N GLU A 741 39.92 16.87 22.35
CA GLU A 741 39.38 15.80 23.19
C GLU A 741 38.22 16.32 24.04
N LEU A 742 36.99 15.94 23.69
CA LEU A 742 35.75 16.50 24.26
C LEU A 742 34.72 15.39 24.53
N PRO A 743 33.84 15.56 25.53
CA PRO A 743 32.60 14.77 25.63
C PRO A 743 31.75 14.88 24.36
N LEU A 744 30.93 13.88 24.07
CA LEU A 744 30.11 13.85 22.84
C LEU A 744 29.17 15.07 22.73
N GLU A 745 28.57 15.51 23.84
CA GLU A 745 27.69 16.67 23.87
C GLU A 745 28.43 17.98 23.51
N ASP A 746 29.62 18.17 24.06
CA ASP A 746 30.45 19.35 23.80
C ASP A 746 31.04 19.32 22.37
N ALA A 747 31.42 18.14 21.90
CA ALA A 747 31.86 17.93 20.51
C ALA A 747 30.73 18.25 19.53
N ALA A 748 29.51 17.79 19.83
CA ALA A 748 28.32 18.08 19.03
C ALA A 748 27.99 19.57 19.00
N ALA A 749 28.08 20.26 20.14
CA ALA A 749 27.89 21.70 20.24
C ALA A 749 28.96 22.49 19.44
N ALA A 750 30.22 22.08 19.53
CA ALA A 750 31.32 22.70 18.78
C ALA A 750 31.16 22.53 17.27
N VAL A 751 30.77 21.35 16.81
CA VAL A 751 30.51 21.08 15.38
C VAL A 751 29.26 21.81 14.90
N ALA A 752 28.18 21.83 15.68
CA ALA A 752 26.97 22.59 15.35
C ALA A 752 27.25 24.10 15.20
N GLY A 753 28.12 24.66 16.03
CA GLY A 753 28.56 26.06 15.93
C GLY A 753 29.35 26.35 14.65
N ARG A 754 30.16 25.39 14.17
CA ARG A 754 30.90 25.51 12.90
C ARG A 754 29.99 25.36 11.68
N GLU A 755 29.01 24.47 11.72
CA GLU A 755 28.07 24.24 10.62
C GLU A 755 27.00 25.34 10.51
N LEU A 756 26.71 26.07 11.58
CA LEU A 756 25.79 27.21 11.59
C LEU A 756 26.44 28.49 12.17
N PRO A 757 27.39 29.12 11.45
CA PRO A 757 28.09 30.33 11.92
C PRO A 757 27.13 31.50 12.17
N ASP A 758 26.08 31.62 11.36
CA ASP A 758 25.08 32.70 11.45
C ASP A 758 23.73 32.22 12.01
N GLY A 759 23.64 30.97 12.49
CA GLY A 759 22.41 30.39 13.01
C GLY A 759 22.04 30.89 14.41
N SER A 760 20.73 31.00 14.68
CA SER A 760 20.22 31.29 16.03
C SER A 760 20.72 30.25 17.06
N GLU A 761 20.83 30.67 18.32
CA GLU A 761 21.26 29.80 19.42
C GLU A 761 20.39 28.54 19.55
N GLU A 762 19.07 28.69 19.34
CA GLU A 762 18.11 27.58 19.37
C GLU A 762 18.32 26.59 18.21
N ALA A 763 18.66 27.09 17.01
CA ALA A 763 18.99 26.24 15.86
C ALA A 763 20.29 25.45 16.08
N ARG A 764 21.32 26.07 16.68
CA ARG A 764 22.58 25.39 17.03
C ARG A 764 22.36 24.32 18.08
N LYS A 765 21.57 24.61 19.13
CA LYS A 765 21.25 23.65 20.18
C LYS A 765 20.46 22.45 19.64
N LYS A 766 19.53 22.70 18.72
CA LYS A 766 18.79 21.64 18.02
C LYS A 766 19.71 20.75 17.20
N LEU A 767 20.59 21.35 16.37
CA LEU A 767 21.55 20.60 15.56
C LEU A 767 22.52 19.80 16.44
N ALA A 768 23.00 20.36 17.55
CA ALA A 768 23.83 19.65 18.52
C ALA A 768 23.11 18.42 19.08
N GLY A 769 21.84 18.56 19.47
CA GLY A 769 21.02 17.42 19.93
C GLY A 769 20.84 16.34 18.85
N GLU A 770 20.65 16.73 17.59
CA GLU A 770 20.58 15.79 16.46
C GLU A 770 21.92 15.08 16.22
N ILE A 771 23.06 15.77 16.36
CA ILE A 771 24.40 15.18 16.28
C ILE A 771 24.63 14.18 17.43
N VAL A 772 24.21 14.51 18.67
CA VAL A 772 24.32 13.58 19.80
C VAL A 772 23.52 12.30 19.54
N ALA A 773 22.22 12.44 19.23
CA ALA A 773 21.34 11.30 18.96
C ALA A 773 21.82 10.42 17.80
N LEU A 774 22.57 11.00 16.87
CA LEU A 774 23.13 10.29 15.72
C LEU A 774 24.38 9.46 16.07
N ASN A 775 25.15 9.89 17.08
CA ASN A 775 26.47 9.32 17.38
C ASN A 775 26.51 8.53 18.69
N GLU A 776 25.54 8.72 19.59
CA GLU A 776 25.57 8.19 20.96
C GLU A 776 25.74 6.67 21.05
N ASP A 777 25.15 5.92 20.13
CA ASP A 777 25.17 4.45 20.16
C ASP A 777 26.40 3.85 19.48
N ASP A 778 26.88 4.44 18.38
CA ASP A 778 27.89 3.82 17.50
C ASP A 778 29.30 4.40 17.68
N LEU A 779 29.43 5.69 18.02
CA LEU A 779 30.73 6.38 18.00
C LEU A 779 31.55 6.14 19.28
N PRO A 780 31.02 6.31 20.51
CA PRO A 780 31.77 6.05 21.73
C PRO A 780 32.33 4.62 21.84
N PRO A 781 31.58 3.55 21.47
CA PRO A 781 32.12 2.19 21.52
C PRO A 781 33.34 1.96 20.63
N GLN A 782 33.47 2.68 19.51
CA GLN A 782 34.61 2.52 18.61
C GLN A 782 35.93 2.96 19.24
N TRP A 783 35.88 3.91 20.18
CA TRP A 783 37.05 4.50 20.82
C TRP A 783 37.35 3.92 22.21
N VAL A 784 36.64 2.86 22.60
CA VAL A 784 36.96 2.08 23.80
C VAL A 784 38.38 1.53 23.68
N LYS A 785 39.24 1.87 24.65
CA LYS A 785 40.63 1.39 24.68
C LYS A 785 40.66 -0.09 25.06
N VAL A 786 41.41 -0.87 24.29
CA VAL A 786 41.66 -2.29 24.54
C VAL A 786 43.17 -2.46 24.76
N PRO A 787 43.62 -2.58 26.02
CA PRO A 787 45.04 -2.79 26.32
C PRO A 787 45.58 -4.09 25.75
N ALA A 788 46.87 -4.14 25.45
CA ALA A 788 47.56 -5.37 25.06
C ALA A 788 47.33 -6.49 26.08
N GLY A 789 47.07 -7.71 25.61
CA GLY A 789 46.76 -8.87 26.46
C GLY A 789 45.29 -8.99 26.90
N THR A 790 44.43 -8.01 26.58
CA THR A 790 42.99 -8.09 26.91
C THR A 790 42.33 -9.18 26.07
N LYS A 791 41.63 -10.10 26.75
CA LYS A 791 40.84 -11.16 26.10
C LYS A 791 39.42 -10.66 25.83
N LEU A 792 39.01 -10.70 24.56
CA LEU A 792 37.69 -10.29 24.08
C LEU A 792 36.95 -11.47 23.48
N LYS A 793 35.66 -11.58 23.81
CA LYS A 793 34.73 -12.49 23.14
C LYS A 793 34.25 -11.87 21.83
N ILE A 794 34.31 -12.63 20.73
CA ILE A 794 34.00 -12.12 19.39
C ILE A 794 32.63 -12.55 18.84
N ALA A 795 32.05 -13.68 19.27
CA ALA A 795 30.78 -14.19 18.72
C ALA A 795 29.82 -14.73 19.80
N PRO A 796 28.49 -14.56 19.63
CA PRO A 796 27.49 -15.29 20.38
C PRO A 796 27.18 -16.64 19.70
N GLY A 797 27.77 -17.74 20.18
CA GLY A 797 27.53 -19.10 19.65
C GLY A 797 28.62 -20.12 20.03
N GLU A 798 28.32 -21.42 19.90
CA GLU A 798 29.02 -22.60 20.50
C GLU A 798 30.55 -22.73 20.30
N LYS A 799 31.19 -21.88 19.48
CA LYS A 799 32.64 -21.72 19.40
C LYS A 799 33.01 -20.33 19.89
N GLY A 800 33.16 -20.17 21.21
CA GLY A 800 33.61 -18.93 21.83
C GLY A 800 35.05 -18.59 21.44
N GLU A 801 35.25 -18.06 20.23
CA GLU A 801 36.55 -17.55 19.80
C GLU A 801 36.92 -16.34 20.66
N GLU A 802 37.99 -16.51 21.43
CA GLU A 802 38.63 -15.46 22.22
C GLU A 802 39.72 -14.80 21.39
N TYR A 803 39.71 -13.47 21.33
CA TYR A 803 40.80 -12.68 20.77
C TYR A 803 41.57 -12.01 21.88
N THR A 804 42.89 -12.18 21.84
CA THR A 804 43.79 -11.45 22.73
C THR A 804 44.41 -10.31 21.93
N ALA A 805 44.20 -9.07 22.39
CA ALA A 805 44.77 -7.90 21.73
C ALA A 805 46.32 -7.97 21.76
N PRO A 806 47.01 -7.98 20.61
CA PRO A 806 48.47 -8.12 20.57
C PRO A 806 49.21 -6.83 20.95
N SER A 807 48.53 -5.68 20.86
CA SER A 807 49.02 -4.36 21.22
C SER A 807 47.86 -3.50 21.72
N ASP A 808 48.16 -2.37 22.35
CA ASP A 808 47.16 -1.37 22.69
C ASP A 808 46.41 -0.93 21.41
N THR A 809 45.10 -1.08 21.43
CA THR A 809 44.24 -0.81 20.28
C THR A 809 42.89 -0.24 20.72
N THR A 810 42.01 0.02 19.76
CA THR A 810 40.63 0.44 20.02
C THR A 810 39.67 -0.66 19.64
N LEU A 811 38.52 -0.72 20.31
CA LEU A 811 37.49 -1.70 20.03
C LEU A 811 36.96 -1.58 18.60
N GLY A 812 36.95 -0.37 18.02
CA GLY A 812 36.65 -0.14 16.60
C GLY A 812 37.66 -0.78 15.65
N ALA A 813 38.96 -0.73 15.97
CA ALA A 813 39.98 -1.39 15.17
C ALA A 813 39.87 -2.93 15.25
N VAL A 814 39.60 -3.47 16.45
CA VAL A 814 39.35 -4.90 16.65
C VAL A 814 38.09 -5.34 15.89
N ALA A 815 37.01 -4.56 15.96
CA ALA A 815 35.79 -4.81 15.20
C ALA A 815 36.05 -4.82 13.69
N LYS A 816 36.87 -3.90 13.18
CA LYS A 816 37.26 -3.87 11.76
C LYS A 816 38.09 -5.09 11.35
N GLU A 817 39.04 -5.50 12.19
CA GLU A 817 39.93 -6.64 11.92
C GLU A 817 39.16 -7.98 11.96
N LYS A 818 38.32 -8.18 12.98
CA LYS A 818 37.71 -9.49 13.26
C LYS A 818 36.29 -9.64 12.75
N LEU A 819 35.53 -8.55 12.73
CA LEU A 819 34.13 -8.54 12.27
C LEU A 819 33.95 -7.81 10.94
N GLY A 820 35.06 -7.32 10.33
CA GLY A 820 35.12 -6.68 9.03
C GLY A 820 34.64 -5.21 8.99
N ARG A 821 34.11 -4.68 10.11
CA ARG A 821 33.46 -3.36 10.19
C ARG A 821 33.67 -2.69 11.55
N THR A 822 33.91 -1.38 11.57
CA THR A 822 34.17 -0.59 12.80
C THR A 822 32.93 -0.42 13.68
N TRP A 823 31.75 -0.21 13.07
CA TRP A 823 30.48 -0.01 13.80
C TRP A 823 30.02 -1.23 14.60
N LYS A 824 30.60 -2.42 14.38
CA LYS A 824 30.37 -3.60 15.23
C LYS A 824 31.07 -3.51 16.59
N ALA A 825 31.76 -2.42 16.89
CA ALA A 825 32.34 -2.17 18.21
C ALA A 825 31.30 -2.14 19.33
N ALA A 826 30.10 -1.61 19.08
CA ALA A 826 29.00 -1.63 20.05
C ALA A 826 28.59 -3.06 20.45
N GLN A 827 28.52 -3.97 19.46
CA GLN A 827 28.26 -5.39 19.68
C GLN A 827 29.36 -6.05 20.51
N LEU A 828 30.64 -5.78 20.20
CA LEU A 828 31.77 -6.29 20.98
C LEU A 828 31.76 -5.74 22.41
N LEU A 829 31.40 -4.47 22.58
CA LEU A 829 31.28 -3.86 23.90
C LEU A 829 30.20 -4.56 24.71
N GLU A 830 29.06 -4.87 24.10
CA GLU A 830 27.96 -5.59 24.74
C GLU A 830 28.36 -7.00 25.19
N LEU A 831 29.04 -7.75 24.33
CA LEU A 831 29.58 -9.08 24.64
C LEU A 831 30.61 -9.06 25.78
N ASN A 832 31.26 -7.92 26.02
CA ASN A 832 32.34 -7.75 26.97
C ASN A 832 32.04 -6.64 28.02
N LYS A 833 30.75 -6.39 28.30
CA LYS A 833 30.23 -5.30 29.17
C LYS A 833 30.85 -5.25 30.57
N GLY A 834 31.48 -6.33 31.05
CA GLY A 834 32.18 -6.40 32.33
C GLY A 834 33.69 -6.09 32.30
N ALA A 835 34.32 -6.05 31.13
CA ALA A 835 35.78 -5.90 30.98
C ALA A 835 36.21 -4.55 30.39
N LEU A 836 35.29 -3.82 29.76
CA LEU A 836 35.58 -2.60 29.02
C LEU A 836 34.66 -1.46 29.46
N LYS A 837 35.20 -0.23 29.53
CA LYS A 837 34.45 0.99 29.84
C LYS A 837 34.37 1.90 28.62
N VAL A 838 33.19 2.48 28.39
CA VAL A 838 32.98 3.51 27.38
C VAL A 838 33.77 4.76 27.78
N PRO A 839 34.53 5.38 26.86
CA PRO A 839 35.27 6.60 27.17
C PRO A 839 34.30 7.77 27.42
N GLU A 840 34.57 8.56 28.47
CA GLU A 840 33.81 9.79 28.76
C GLU A 840 34.11 10.93 27.77
N LYS A 841 35.25 10.85 27.07
CA LYS A 841 35.70 11.84 26.07
C LYS A 841 36.13 11.14 24.78
N LEU A 842 35.77 11.74 23.66
CA LEU A 842 36.19 11.31 22.34
C LEU A 842 37.54 11.95 21.99
N PRO A 843 38.48 11.22 21.35
CA PRO A 843 39.77 11.78 20.99
C PRO A 843 39.65 12.81 19.86
N ALA A 844 40.62 13.72 19.75
CA ALA A 844 40.60 14.83 18.78
C ALA A 844 40.49 14.39 17.30
N GLN A 845 40.93 13.16 17.00
CA GLN A 845 40.88 12.50 15.69
C GLN A 845 39.56 11.77 15.42
N ALA A 846 38.63 11.75 16.38
CA ALA A 846 37.30 11.21 16.15
C ALA A 846 36.51 12.12 15.20
N GLU A 847 35.80 11.49 14.28
CA GLU A 847 34.90 12.14 13.34
C GLU A 847 33.47 11.91 13.81
N VAL A 848 32.74 12.99 14.11
CA VAL A 848 31.31 12.91 14.43
C VAL A 848 30.52 12.93 13.14
N PHE A 849 29.48 12.10 13.07
CA PHE A 849 28.51 12.14 12.00
C PHE A 849 27.59 13.34 12.17
N VAL A 850 27.42 14.12 11.10
CA VAL A 850 26.55 15.30 11.06
C VAL A 850 25.34 14.97 10.18
N PRO A 851 24.11 15.26 10.62
CA PRO A 851 22.92 15.08 9.81
C PRO A 851 22.98 15.94 8.55
N GLN A 852 22.51 15.40 7.43
CA GLN A 852 22.52 16.15 6.18
C GLN A 852 21.52 17.31 6.18
N PRO A 853 21.86 18.42 5.50
CA PRO A 853 20.96 19.55 5.41
C PRO A 853 19.75 19.22 4.52
N GLN A 854 18.57 19.71 4.89
CA GLN A 854 17.31 19.43 4.20
C GLN A 854 17.28 19.91 2.73
N TRP A 855 18.10 20.88 2.34
CA TRP A 855 18.15 21.35 0.95
C TRP A 855 18.70 20.28 -0.02
N ALA A 856 19.56 19.37 0.46
CA ALA A 856 20.13 18.29 -0.34
C ALA A 856 19.06 17.34 -0.89
N THR A 857 17.90 17.28 -0.24
CA THR A 857 16.77 16.43 -0.63
C THR A 857 15.68 17.20 -1.36
N LEU A 858 15.46 18.47 -0.97
CA LEU A 858 14.49 19.36 -1.61
C LEU A 858 14.85 19.66 -3.07
N ILE A 859 16.14 19.76 -3.42
CA ILE A 859 16.56 20.06 -4.80
C ILE A 859 16.21 18.89 -5.76
N PRO A 860 16.67 17.64 -5.53
CA PRO A 860 16.30 16.52 -6.40
C PRO A 860 14.79 16.33 -6.51
N PHE A 861 14.06 16.46 -5.39
CA PHE A 861 12.61 16.33 -5.40
C PHE A 861 11.94 17.48 -6.16
N GLY A 862 12.38 18.72 -5.95
CA GLY A 862 11.90 19.90 -6.69
C GLY A 862 12.15 19.78 -8.20
N LEU A 863 13.26 19.19 -8.62
CA LEU A 863 13.53 18.88 -10.03
C LEU A 863 12.54 17.86 -10.60
N LEU A 864 12.14 16.83 -9.84
CA LEU A 864 11.10 15.89 -10.26
C LEU A 864 9.74 16.58 -10.41
N VAL A 865 9.38 17.46 -9.47
CA VAL A 865 8.15 18.27 -9.54
C VAL A 865 8.16 19.19 -10.77
N ALA A 866 9.26 19.91 -11.00
CA ALA A 866 9.41 20.81 -12.14
C ALA A 866 9.39 20.05 -13.48
N LEU A 867 10.05 18.88 -13.54
CA LEU A 867 10.02 18.02 -14.72
C LEU A 867 8.61 17.52 -15.01
N LEU A 868 7.87 17.10 -13.98
CA LEU A 868 6.48 16.66 -14.13
C LEU A 868 5.58 17.78 -14.64
N ALA A 869 5.73 18.99 -14.11
CA ALA A 869 5.01 20.17 -14.58
C ALA A 869 5.38 20.50 -16.04
N ALA A 870 6.67 20.52 -16.38
CA ALA A 870 7.14 20.85 -17.72
C ALA A 870 6.66 19.83 -18.78
N VAL A 871 6.71 18.53 -18.46
CA VAL A 871 6.23 17.48 -19.35
C VAL A 871 4.70 17.50 -19.45
N GLY A 872 3.98 17.70 -18.34
CA GLY A 872 2.52 17.84 -18.35
C GLY A 872 2.02 19.04 -19.16
N LEU A 873 2.72 20.18 -19.08
CA LEU A 873 2.45 21.37 -19.90
C LEU A 873 2.87 21.21 -21.37
N GLY A 874 3.51 20.08 -21.72
CA GLY A 874 4.04 19.84 -23.06
C GLY A 874 5.19 20.76 -23.42
N LEU A 875 6.02 21.19 -22.46
CA LEU A 875 7.26 21.94 -22.73
C LEU A 875 8.42 20.99 -23.08
N LEU A 876 8.37 19.75 -22.58
CA LEU A 876 9.38 18.71 -22.78
C LEU A 876 8.71 17.39 -23.18
N LEU A 877 9.45 16.51 -23.86
CA LEU A 877 9.01 15.16 -24.24
C LEU A 877 7.69 15.10 -25.02
N ARG A 878 7.48 16.07 -25.94
CA ARG A 878 6.31 16.13 -26.83
C ARG A 878 6.19 14.90 -27.73
N SER A 879 4.95 14.60 -28.12
CA SER A 879 4.68 13.58 -29.13
C SER A 879 5.00 14.09 -30.55
N ALA A 880 5.42 13.21 -31.45
CA ALA A 880 5.68 13.54 -32.86
C ALA A 880 4.47 14.23 -33.58
N PRO A 881 3.21 13.83 -33.37
CA PRO A 881 2.07 14.54 -33.97
C PRO A 881 1.88 15.98 -33.47
N GLU A 882 2.13 16.27 -32.18
CA GLU A 882 2.07 17.65 -31.65
C GLU A 882 3.17 18.56 -32.23
N GLN A 883 4.32 17.99 -32.60
CA GLN A 883 5.39 18.73 -33.27
C GLN A 883 5.03 19.07 -34.71
N ALA A 884 4.28 18.20 -35.39
CA ALA A 884 3.81 18.44 -36.76
C ALA A 884 2.67 19.47 -36.82
N GLU A 885 1.76 19.47 -35.85
CA GLU A 885 0.60 20.37 -35.77
C GLU A 885 0.97 21.82 -35.38
N GLN A 886 2.13 22.05 -34.75
CA GLN A 886 2.67 23.40 -34.48
C GLN A 886 3.63 23.90 -35.57
N ALA A 887 4.18 23.00 -36.38
CA ALA A 887 5.02 23.35 -37.52
C ALA A 887 4.20 23.68 -38.78
N ALA A 888 2.94 23.25 -38.81
CA ALA A 888 1.90 23.65 -39.76
C ALA A 888 1.13 24.86 -39.22
#